data_AF-D4ASN9-F1
#
_entry.id   AF-D4ASN9-F1
#
_cell.length_a   1.000
_cell.length_b   1.000
_cell.length_c   1.000
_cell.angle_alpha   90.00
_cell.angle_beta   90.00
_cell.angle_gamma   90.00
#
_symmetry.space_group_name_H-M   'P 1'
#
loop_
_entity.id
_entity.type
_entity.pdbx_description
1 polymer ?
#
loop_
_entity_poly.entity_id
_entity_poly.type
_entity_poly.pdbx_seq_one_letter_code
_entity_poly.pdbx_strand_id
1 'polypeptide(L)'
;MAYILDLPAELIFPILDDLHTTHPPSLVAFACTNKRSHHLSKPALTRGRYHTLAFKVDLTRLQDDVKKCTLELERDKGAFDAVRCLIIETIEWRSLKIYDDEVSDEDLSQRPLFRWKRYDTLERQEIDSLTRYHTERWPESDRCDLDDGSWMPLADLLRRLPQLGDLVYLGLTQFPPCMLDALHTSIPSCRLFLHNFMLRSIVEGDRLDEYDYTLVTSPCLYGLTISCDDVQISEELYSFHQEAIQRMVYGLSPNLKEIHIDRDRLGGFAARFPLKPAYSWNQHWQGFTLDKKLPGTFQKGALERIVLSKTETDIIKRDIEPWSEYTDFSKLRVLRLCTYVCNIQEDVLEYLLTFNFASLETFELCMGKFSRTSFFLLPCSSSFARATTRFLEQVPALSTLKLQDWDPKLELDVLQYSNLRKLHLKPVVGSSVSLNNLNHIAKYCPLLSTLVITLRRLRGNADEVKMYKVLGSMARLAYLDLLLDVEDPKFRLGGCGKAPDIPSDPSFDDFDKEFYPQITLGSYKCPRKGHLRDGFINSALDADLVSSIFRTINSAKPDISVLLKKMTIRVDTTEFTNDIYDRGASTLYYNVLRYLGVEWTVERNYSDLTMDNLIAIRTGKNRIEWNRCLQSFDDTCRDLGAVFHNLWPSKGGSSEENDWHSFPLATGDNEAEIERWLNRNKSG
;
A
#
# COMPACT_ATOMS: atom_id res chain seq x y z
N MET A 1 -23.14 8.09 30.81
CA MET A 1 -21.92 8.90 31.07
C MET A 1 -21.55 9.01 32.55
N ALA A 2 -22.49 9.08 33.50
CA ALA A 2 -22.18 9.18 34.94
C ALA A 2 -21.25 8.07 35.47
N TYR A 3 -21.41 6.83 34.99
CA TYR A 3 -20.67 5.66 35.49
C TYR A 3 -19.17 5.60 35.17
N ILE A 4 -18.66 6.26 34.11
CA ILE A 4 -17.23 6.18 33.75
C ILE A 4 -16.36 7.06 34.66
N LEU A 5 -16.89 8.18 35.14
CA LEU A 5 -16.15 9.13 35.99
C LEU A 5 -16.01 8.66 37.44
N ASP A 6 -16.75 7.61 37.81
CA ASP A 6 -16.70 6.96 39.12
C ASP A 6 -15.71 5.79 39.15
N LEU A 7 -15.14 5.41 38.00
CA LEU A 7 -14.11 4.39 37.93
C LEU A 7 -12.75 4.90 38.44
N PRO A 8 -11.91 4.03 39.03
CA PRO A 8 -10.52 4.34 39.35
C PRO A 8 -9.74 4.77 38.10
N ALA A 9 -8.76 5.66 38.28
CA ALA A 9 -7.97 6.19 37.18
C ALA A 9 -7.21 5.08 36.42
N GLU A 10 -6.85 3.99 37.10
CA GLU A 10 -6.18 2.83 36.52
C GLU A 10 -7.04 2.08 35.48
N LEU A 11 -8.36 2.18 35.57
CA LEU A 11 -9.29 1.61 34.59
C LEU A 11 -9.68 2.62 33.50
N ILE A 12 -9.70 3.91 33.83
CA ILE A 12 -10.06 4.95 32.87
C ILE A 12 -8.97 5.15 31.81
N PHE A 13 -7.69 5.21 32.19
CA PHE A 13 -6.62 5.48 31.22
C PHE A 13 -6.53 4.44 30.10
N PRO A 14 -6.57 3.11 30.36
CA PRO A 14 -6.59 2.11 29.30
C PRO A 14 -7.81 2.23 28.37
N ILE A 15 -8.97 2.59 28.91
CA ILE A 15 -10.19 2.80 28.11
C ILE A 15 -10.02 4.01 27.19
N LEU A 16 -9.45 5.11 27.68
CA LEU A 16 -9.23 6.32 26.88
C LEU A 16 -8.12 6.13 25.83
N ASP A 17 -7.08 5.35 26.17
CA ASP A 17 -6.06 4.93 25.22
C ASP A 17 -6.68 4.02 24.13
N ASP A 18 -7.51 3.03 24.50
CA ASP A 18 -8.21 2.20 23.53
C ASP A 18 -9.16 3.02 22.66
N LEU A 19 -9.90 3.97 23.25
CA LEU A 19 -10.75 4.92 22.52
C LEU A 19 -9.94 5.77 21.54
N HIS A 20 -8.71 6.15 21.90
CA HIS A 20 -7.82 6.89 21.01
C HIS A 20 -7.48 6.05 19.77
N THR A 21 -7.12 4.78 19.96
CA THR A 21 -6.79 3.86 18.86
C THR A 21 -8.00 3.46 18.02
N THR A 22 -9.18 3.34 18.63
CA THR A 22 -10.36 2.79 17.97
C THR A 22 -11.30 3.85 17.40
N HIS A 23 -11.42 5.01 18.05
CA HIS A 23 -12.27 6.11 17.61
C HIS A 23 -11.85 7.47 18.22
N PRO A 24 -10.77 8.10 17.71
CA PRO A 24 -10.27 9.38 18.20
C PRO A 24 -11.32 10.49 18.37
N PRO A 25 -12.34 10.65 17.49
CA PRO A 25 -13.37 11.68 17.67
C PRO A 25 -14.15 11.53 18.97
N SER A 26 -14.43 10.30 19.42
CA SER A 26 -15.14 10.07 20.69
C SER A 26 -14.30 10.49 21.90
N LEU A 27 -12.97 10.34 21.82
CA LEU A 27 -12.07 10.82 22.88
C LEU A 27 -12.11 12.35 22.97
N VAL A 28 -12.12 13.03 21.82
CA VAL A 28 -12.26 14.49 21.76
C VAL A 28 -13.62 14.92 22.31
N ALA A 29 -14.71 14.28 21.90
CA ALA A 29 -16.04 14.55 22.40
C ALA A 29 -16.12 14.36 23.92
N PHE A 30 -15.56 13.26 24.45
CA PHE A 30 -15.49 13.00 25.89
C PHE A 30 -14.67 14.09 26.62
N ALA A 31 -13.53 14.50 26.06
CA ALA A 31 -12.71 15.58 26.62
C ALA A 31 -13.45 16.92 26.66
N CYS A 32 -14.38 17.17 25.74
CA CYS A 32 -15.21 18.39 25.71
C CYS A 32 -16.37 18.38 26.73
N THR A 33 -16.69 17.25 27.36
CA THR A 33 -17.87 17.15 28.24
C THR A 33 -17.76 17.94 29.55
N ASN A 34 -16.61 17.93 30.21
CA ASN A 34 -16.34 18.69 31.44
C ASN A 34 -14.83 18.76 31.75
N LYS A 35 -14.44 19.57 32.74
CA LYS A 35 -13.04 19.78 33.14
C LYS A 35 -12.32 18.50 33.61
N ARG A 36 -13.03 17.59 34.30
CA ARG A 36 -12.46 16.33 34.80
C ARG A 36 -12.20 15.36 33.65
N SER A 37 -13.16 15.21 32.74
CA SER A 37 -12.99 14.43 31.50
C SER A 37 -11.84 14.98 30.66
N HIS A 38 -11.76 16.29 30.49
CA HIS A 38 -10.64 16.94 29.80
C HIS A 38 -9.29 16.58 30.43
N HIS A 39 -9.19 16.67 31.77
CA HIS A 39 -7.97 16.34 32.50
C HIS A 39 -7.56 14.87 32.34
N LEU A 40 -8.53 13.95 32.38
CA LEU A 40 -8.29 12.51 32.21
C LEU A 40 -7.92 12.14 30.77
N SER A 41 -8.50 12.81 29.76
CA SER A 41 -8.20 12.57 28.34
C SER A 41 -6.93 13.23 27.85
N LYS A 42 -6.45 14.27 28.54
CA LYS A 42 -5.28 15.04 28.12
C LYS A 42 -4.06 14.16 27.81
N PRO A 43 -3.67 13.17 28.65
CA PRO A 43 -2.54 12.29 28.34
C PRO A 43 -2.73 11.49 27.05
N ALA A 44 -3.91 10.89 26.83
CA ALA A 44 -4.21 10.11 25.64
C ALA A 44 -4.23 10.99 24.37
N LEU A 45 -4.81 12.20 24.46
CA LEU A 45 -4.81 13.18 23.38
C LEU A 45 -3.40 13.68 23.04
N THR A 46 -2.57 13.97 24.05
CA THR A 46 -1.17 14.38 23.85
C THR A 46 -0.37 13.25 23.20
N ARG A 47 -0.48 12.01 23.70
CA ARG A 47 0.17 10.83 23.09
C ARG A 47 -0.24 10.66 21.64
N GLY A 48 -1.54 10.75 21.36
CA GLY A 48 -2.06 10.61 20.01
C GLY A 48 -1.61 11.69 19.04
N ARG A 49 -1.57 12.94 19.52
CA ARG A 49 -1.14 14.09 18.72
C ARG A 49 0.35 14.05 18.38
N TYR A 50 1.18 13.66 19.35
CA TYR A 50 2.63 13.74 19.25
C TYR A 50 3.31 12.39 19.00
N HIS A 51 2.57 11.34 18.62
CA HIS A 51 3.09 9.97 18.51
C HIS A 51 4.18 9.81 17.44
N THR A 52 3.88 10.21 16.20
CA THR A 52 4.78 10.08 15.05
C THR A 52 5.17 11.44 14.53
N LEU A 53 6.47 11.74 14.65
CA LEU A 53 7.08 12.94 14.09
C LEU A 53 7.76 12.58 12.76
N ALA A 54 7.46 13.31 11.70
CA ALA A 54 8.13 13.12 10.41
C ALA A 54 8.82 14.41 9.97
N PHE A 55 10.11 14.33 9.65
CA PHE A 55 10.89 15.39 9.01
C PHE A 55 11.11 15.09 7.54
N LYS A 56 10.88 16.10 6.71
CA LYS A 56 11.33 16.17 5.33
C LYS A 56 12.59 17.05 5.33
N VAL A 57 13.76 16.46 5.27
CA VAL A 57 15.03 17.15 5.57
C VAL A 57 15.53 17.93 4.35
N ASP A 58 15.63 19.24 4.54
CA ASP A 58 16.50 20.16 3.82
C ASP A 58 17.56 20.66 4.81
N LEU A 59 18.83 20.30 4.58
CA LEU A 59 19.92 20.59 5.51
C LEU A 59 20.12 22.11 5.74
N THR A 60 19.77 22.95 4.77
CA THR A 60 19.92 24.40 4.89
C THR A 60 18.92 25.01 5.88
N ARG A 61 17.77 24.35 6.08
CA ARG A 61 16.66 24.80 6.94
C ARG A 61 16.48 23.96 8.20
N LEU A 62 17.19 22.84 8.30
CA LEU A 62 16.98 21.83 9.33
C LEU A 62 17.06 22.40 10.75
N GLN A 63 18.01 23.30 11.01
CA GLN A 63 18.16 23.92 12.32
C GLN A 63 16.91 24.72 12.73
N ASP A 64 16.32 25.47 11.81
CA ASP A 64 15.13 26.28 12.10
C ASP A 64 13.87 25.42 12.23
N ASP A 65 13.76 24.37 11.43
CA ASP A 65 12.64 23.43 11.52
C ASP A 65 12.67 22.63 12.82
N VAL A 66 13.86 22.18 13.26
CA VAL A 66 14.03 21.54 14.58
C VAL A 66 13.70 22.51 15.71
N LYS A 67 14.14 23.77 15.64
CA LYS A 67 13.78 24.79 16.64
C LYS A 67 12.26 24.98 16.73
N LYS A 68 11.57 25.12 15.59
CA LYS A 68 10.10 25.23 15.54
C LYS A 68 9.41 24.00 16.14
N CYS A 69 9.86 22.80 15.79
CA CYS A 69 9.34 21.55 16.34
C CYS A 69 9.54 21.46 17.86
N THR A 70 10.74 21.84 18.32
CA THR A 70 11.09 21.86 19.74
C THR A 70 10.19 22.83 20.52
N LEU A 71 9.95 24.03 19.99
CA LEU A 71 9.03 25.01 20.58
C LEU A 71 7.59 24.48 20.63
N GLU A 72 7.14 23.71 19.63
CA GLU A 72 5.83 23.07 19.67
C GLU A 72 5.71 22.02 20.77
N LEU A 73 6.76 21.20 20.95
CA LEU A 73 6.81 20.18 22.00
C LEU A 73 6.89 20.79 23.40
N GLU A 74 7.57 21.93 23.56
CA GLU A 74 7.67 22.63 24.84
C GLU A 74 6.34 23.24 25.32
N ARG A 75 5.39 23.51 24.40
CA ARG A 75 4.07 24.04 24.74
C ARG A 75 3.23 23.08 25.58
N ASP A 76 3.36 21.78 25.31
CA ASP A 76 2.53 20.75 25.93
C ASP A 76 3.35 19.86 26.87
N LYS A 77 3.04 19.92 28.18
CA LYS A 77 3.70 19.08 29.19
C LYS A 77 3.55 17.59 28.84
N GLY A 78 4.69 16.92 28.66
CA GLY A 78 4.75 15.49 28.30
C GLY A 78 4.74 15.20 26.80
N ALA A 79 4.79 16.22 25.93
CA ALA A 79 4.83 16.00 24.48
C ALA A 79 6.14 15.32 24.02
N PHE A 80 7.29 15.65 24.63
CA PHE A 80 8.54 14.92 24.37
C PHE A 80 8.44 13.43 24.71
N ASP A 81 7.79 13.11 25.84
CA ASP A 81 7.57 11.72 26.28
C ASP A 81 6.48 10.99 25.47
N ALA A 82 5.70 11.70 24.65
CA ALA A 82 4.65 11.15 23.81
C ALA A 82 5.18 10.65 22.46
N VAL A 83 6.32 11.17 22.00
CA VAL A 83 6.93 10.78 20.73
C VAL A 83 7.45 9.35 20.84
N ARG A 84 6.97 8.48 19.94
CA ARG A 84 7.34 7.05 19.88
C ARG A 84 8.02 6.68 18.57
N CYS A 85 7.75 7.42 17.50
CA CYS A 85 8.30 7.17 16.18
C CYS A 85 8.81 8.47 15.55
N LEU A 86 10.03 8.42 15.00
CA LEU A 86 10.63 9.48 14.21
C LEU A 86 10.87 8.98 12.79
N ILE A 87 10.34 9.68 11.79
CA ILE A 87 10.56 9.40 10.38
C ILE A 87 11.40 10.54 9.80
N ILE A 88 12.46 10.23 9.06
CA ILE A 88 13.36 11.20 8.46
C ILE A 88 13.44 10.90 6.97
N GLU A 89 12.93 11.81 6.14
CA GLU A 89 12.89 11.72 4.68
C GLU A 89 13.85 12.76 4.10
N THR A 90 14.97 12.37 3.48
CA THR A 90 15.85 13.34 2.80
C THR A 90 15.32 13.64 1.40
N ILE A 91 15.18 14.91 1.03
CA ILE A 91 14.61 15.31 -0.27
C ILE A 91 15.71 15.72 -1.24
N GLU A 92 15.52 15.45 -2.53
CA GLU A 92 16.11 16.27 -3.58
C GLU A 92 15.42 17.65 -3.68
N TRP A 93 16.21 18.71 -3.87
CA TRP A 93 15.71 20.06 -4.12
C TRP A 93 14.71 20.11 -5.31
N ARG A 94 14.83 19.21 -6.29
CA ARG A 94 13.91 19.10 -7.44
C ARG A 94 12.57 18.44 -7.10
N SER A 95 12.52 17.52 -6.15
CA SER A 95 11.27 16.83 -5.76
C SER A 95 10.32 17.69 -4.94
N LEU A 96 10.78 18.85 -4.43
CA LEU A 96 9.88 19.87 -3.88
C LEU A 96 9.00 20.50 -4.97
N LYS A 97 9.40 20.45 -6.25
CA LYS A 97 8.59 20.95 -7.38
C LYS A 97 7.66 19.89 -7.97
N ILE A 98 8.02 18.61 -7.92
CA ILE A 98 7.28 17.53 -8.61
C ILE A 98 6.14 16.96 -7.75
N TYR A 99 6.23 17.07 -6.42
CA TYR A 99 5.20 16.53 -5.51
C TYR A 99 4.11 17.53 -5.10
N ASP A 100 4.23 18.81 -5.47
CA ASP A 100 3.26 19.86 -5.15
C ASP A 100 3.08 20.82 -6.34
N ASP A 101 2.73 20.31 -7.52
CA ASP A 101 2.06 21.11 -8.57
C ASP A 101 0.69 21.68 -8.09
N GLU A 102 0.28 21.38 -6.84
CA GLU A 102 -1.00 21.75 -6.22
C GLU A 102 -0.92 22.92 -5.23
N VAL A 103 0.19 23.65 -5.13
CA VAL A 103 0.21 24.95 -4.43
C VAL A 103 0.88 25.97 -5.34
N SER A 104 0.20 27.08 -5.61
CA SER A 104 0.82 28.27 -6.22
C SER A 104 2.19 28.49 -5.58
N ASP A 105 3.23 28.64 -6.42
CA ASP A 105 4.68 28.66 -6.15
C ASP A 105 5.18 29.59 -5.01
N GLU A 106 4.29 30.25 -4.26
CA GLU A 106 4.60 31.29 -3.28
C GLU A 106 4.66 30.84 -1.80
N ASP A 107 4.19 29.65 -1.37
CA ASP A 107 3.99 29.36 0.09
C ASP A 107 4.80 28.19 0.71
N LEU A 108 5.57 27.40 -0.06
CA LEU A 108 6.38 26.28 0.49
C LEU A 108 7.67 26.74 1.21
N SER A 109 8.16 27.95 0.91
CA SER A 109 9.34 28.53 1.57
C SER A 109 9.08 28.90 3.05
N GLN A 110 7.81 29.12 3.42
CA GLN A 110 7.42 29.60 4.77
C GLN A 110 7.04 28.46 5.73
N ARG A 111 6.54 27.32 5.22
CA ARG A 111 6.05 26.21 6.06
C ARG A 111 7.19 25.36 6.60
N PRO A 112 7.09 24.89 7.87
CA PRO A 112 8.09 23.97 8.43
C PRO A 112 8.04 22.63 7.70
N LEU A 113 9.20 22.03 7.43
CA LEU A 113 9.29 20.72 6.76
C LEU A 113 9.15 19.54 7.75
N PHE A 114 8.45 19.73 8.86
CA PHE A 114 8.07 18.64 9.77
C PHE A 114 6.55 18.57 9.92
N ARG A 115 6.04 17.37 10.19
CA ARG A 115 4.60 17.14 10.41
C ARG A 115 4.35 16.01 11.40
N TRP A 116 3.25 16.14 12.13
CA TRP A 116 2.70 15.08 12.96
C TRP A 116 1.84 14.15 12.11
N LYS A 117 2.24 12.88 11.99
CA LYS A 117 1.44 11.85 11.28
C LYS A 117 0.57 11.11 12.30
N ARG A 118 -0.72 10.88 11.98
CA ARG A 118 -1.57 10.00 12.80
C ARG A 118 -1.15 8.54 12.55
N TYR A 119 -1.04 7.76 13.61
CA TYR A 119 -0.60 6.36 13.56
C TYR A 119 -1.55 5.46 12.74
N ASP A 120 -2.82 5.85 12.61
CA ASP A 120 -3.91 5.04 12.03
C ASP A 120 -3.84 4.84 10.51
N THR A 121 -2.92 5.50 9.80
CA THR A 121 -2.78 5.34 8.33
C THR A 121 -1.49 4.65 7.90
N LEU A 122 -0.46 4.60 8.76
CA LEU A 122 0.79 3.93 8.40
C LEU A 122 0.72 2.45 8.81
N GLU A 123 -0.03 1.63 8.06
CA GLU A 123 0.41 0.23 7.96
C GLU A 123 1.88 0.29 7.51
N ARG A 124 2.80 -0.48 8.11
CA ARG A 124 4.21 -0.53 7.67
C ARG A 124 4.37 -0.76 6.15
N GLN A 125 3.33 -1.28 5.48
CA GLN A 125 3.20 -1.32 4.02
C GLN A 125 3.27 0.05 3.32
N GLU A 126 2.76 1.14 3.92
CA GLU A 126 2.90 2.49 3.34
C GLU A 126 4.35 2.97 3.39
N ILE A 127 5.12 2.61 4.43
CA ILE A 127 6.57 2.92 4.50
C ILE A 127 7.33 2.17 3.39
N ASP A 128 6.96 0.91 3.13
CA ASP A 128 7.47 0.13 1.99
C ASP A 128 7.05 0.73 0.62
N SER A 129 5.87 1.36 0.54
CA SER A 129 5.27 1.93 -0.68
C SER A 129 5.68 3.37 -1.00
N LEU A 130 6.14 4.14 -0.01
CA LEU A 130 6.51 5.56 -0.12
C LEU A 130 7.80 5.79 -0.92
N THR A 131 8.47 4.73 -1.34
CA THR A 131 9.74 4.76 -2.07
C THR A 131 9.51 4.41 -3.55
N ARG A 132 8.59 5.14 -4.19
CA ARG A 132 8.37 5.05 -5.63
C ARG A 132 9.53 5.67 -6.41
N TYR A 133 9.87 5.00 -7.49
CA TYR A 133 10.68 5.39 -8.65
C TYR A 133 11.21 6.82 -8.64
N HIS A 134 12.48 6.98 -8.27
CA HIS A 134 13.26 8.14 -8.67
C HIS A 134 14.44 7.66 -9.52
N THR A 135 14.25 7.73 -10.84
CA THR A 135 15.23 7.38 -11.87
C THR A 135 16.12 8.56 -12.28
N GLU A 136 16.05 9.70 -11.58
CA GLU A 136 16.86 10.86 -11.95
C GLU A 136 18.29 10.77 -11.41
N ARG A 137 19.24 11.03 -12.32
CA ARG A 137 20.68 11.00 -12.06
C ARG A 137 21.07 12.23 -11.25
N TRP A 138 21.71 12.01 -10.10
CA TRP A 138 22.13 13.06 -9.18
C TRP A 138 23.19 14.00 -9.80
N PRO A 139 23.08 15.34 -9.63
CA PRO A 139 24.18 16.25 -9.92
C PRO A 139 25.36 15.98 -8.96
N GLU A 140 26.58 15.95 -9.50
CA GLU A 140 27.83 15.72 -8.76
C GLU A 140 28.15 16.82 -7.72
N SER A 141 27.42 17.93 -7.72
CA SER A 141 27.73 19.15 -6.97
C SER A 141 27.28 19.16 -5.50
N ASP A 142 26.32 18.31 -5.11
CA ASP A 142 25.74 18.35 -3.75
C ASP A 142 26.28 17.21 -2.89
N ARG A 143 27.57 17.34 -2.53
CA ARG A 143 28.24 16.51 -1.53
C ARG A 143 27.77 16.91 -0.13
N CYS A 144 26.61 16.41 0.31
CA CYS A 144 26.19 16.51 1.73
C CYS A 144 26.80 15.39 2.59
N ASP A 145 27.73 14.63 2.02
CA ASP A 145 28.43 13.57 2.71
C ASP A 145 29.54 14.22 3.53
N LEU A 146 29.36 14.25 4.87
CA LEU A 146 30.38 14.40 5.93
C LEU A 146 30.33 15.64 6.84
N ASP A 147 29.38 16.58 6.72
CA ASP A 147 29.24 17.60 7.78
C ASP A 147 28.26 17.14 8.87
N ASP A 148 28.79 16.42 9.87
CA ASP A 148 28.05 16.08 11.11
C ASP A 148 27.41 17.33 11.75
N GLY A 149 28.00 18.50 11.57
CA GLY A 149 27.48 19.77 12.07
C GLY A 149 26.07 20.08 11.56
N SER A 150 25.78 19.73 10.30
CA SER A 150 24.49 19.98 9.67
C SER A 150 23.36 19.11 10.25
N TRP A 151 23.68 17.91 10.75
CA TRP A 151 22.72 16.97 11.35
C TRP A 151 22.57 17.11 12.87
N MET A 152 23.49 17.84 13.51
CA MET A 152 23.50 18.06 14.95
C MET A 152 22.17 18.54 15.54
N PRO A 153 21.38 19.44 14.89
CA PRO A 153 20.07 19.83 15.42
C PRO A 153 19.13 18.63 15.65
N LEU A 154 19.09 17.67 14.72
CA LEU A 154 18.29 16.46 14.90
C LEU A 154 18.88 15.53 15.96
N ALA A 155 20.21 15.41 16.04
CA ALA A 155 20.86 14.66 17.10
C ALA A 155 20.51 15.23 18.48
N ASP A 156 20.52 16.56 18.66
CA ASP A 156 20.13 17.24 19.89
C ASP A 156 18.65 17.00 20.24
N LEU A 157 17.77 17.03 19.23
CA LEU A 157 16.37 16.68 19.40
C LEU A 157 16.21 15.23 19.86
N LEU A 158 16.91 14.28 19.25
CA LEU A 158 16.88 12.87 19.63
C LEU A 158 17.21 12.68 21.11
N ARG A 159 18.23 13.36 21.64
CA ARG A 159 18.58 13.27 23.08
C ARG A 159 17.45 13.73 24.01
N ARG A 160 16.49 14.50 23.50
CA ARG A 160 15.31 14.99 24.24
C ARG A 160 14.07 14.11 24.07
N LEU A 161 14.14 12.98 23.36
CA LEU A 161 13.02 12.08 23.10
C LEU A 161 13.21 10.75 23.85
N PRO A 162 13.10 10.71 25.19
CA PRO A 162 13.53 9.58 26.01
C PRO A 162 12.74 8.28 25.78
N GLN A 163 11.59 8.37 25.12
CA GLN A 163 10.68 7.25 24.90
C GLN A 163 10.55 6.89 23.41
N LEU A 164 11.49 7.32 22.57
CA LEU A 164 11.53 6.97 21.16
C LEU A 164 11.73 5.44 21.02
N GLY A 165 10.76 4.78 20.40
CA GLY A 165 10.82 3.34 20.14
C GLY A 165 11.37 3.03 18.75
N ASP A 166 11.00 3.83 17.74
CA ASP A 166 11.33 3.59 16.34
C ASP A 166 11.92 4.84 15.68
N LEU A 167 13.03 4.66 14.96
CA LEU A 167 13.58 5.66 14.04
C LEU A 167 13.62 5.06 12.64
N VAL A 168 12.89 5.67 11.72
CA VAL A 168 12.85 5.29 10.30
C VAL A 168 13.59 6.33 9.49
N TYR A 169 14.70 5.92 8.89
CA TYR A 169 15.52 6.76 8.04
C TYR A 169 15.29 6.40 6.58
N LEU A 170 14.59 7.30 5.88
CA LEU A 170 14.29 7.30 4.44
C LEU A 170 15.27 8.24 3.73
N GLY A 171 16.56 7.96 3.88
CA GLY A 171 17.63 8.80 3.36
C GLY A 171 18.25 8.27 2.07
N LEU A 172 18.60 9.18 1.16
CA LEU A 172 19.43 8.86 0.00
C LEU A 172 20.93 8.83 0.36
N THR A 173 21.31 9.43 1.49
CA THR A 173 22.68 9.40 2.03
C THR A 173 22.80 8.36 3.15
N GLN A 174 24.02 7.98 3.51
CA GLN A 174 24.24 7.10 4.67
C GLN A 174 23.73 7.77 5.96
N PHE A 175 23.31 6.95 6.93
CA PHE A 175 22.87 7.46 8.23
C PHE A 175 23.97 8.31 8.89
N PRO A 176 23.67 9.48 9.50
CA PRO A 176 24.70 10.37 10.05
C PRO A 176 25.37 9.83 11.34
N PRO A 177 26.70 9.92 11.50
CA PRO A 177 27.41 9.49 12.70
C PRO A 177 26.92 10.14 14.01
N CYS A 178 26.78 11.47 14.02
CA CYS A 178 26.32 12.19 15.22
C CYS A 178 24.92 11.74 15.72
N MET A 179 24.07 11.25 14.81
CA MET A 179 22.77 10.70 15.15
C MET A 179 22.87 9.27 15.69
N LEU A 180 23.76 8.45 15.14
CA LEU A 180 24.04 7.10 15.67
C LEU A 180 24.57 7.19 17.10
N ASP A 181 25.51 8.11 17.35
CA ASP A 181 26.06 8.38 18.68
C ASP A 181 24.97 8.83 19.66
N ALA A 182 24.05 9.68 19.21
CA ALA A 182 22.92 10.13 20.02
C ALA A 182 22.00 8.96 20.41
N LEU A 183 21.75 8.02 19.49
CA LEU A 183 20.97 6.80 19.77
C LEU A 183 21.70 5.91 20.79
N HIS A 184 22.98 5.61 20.58
CA HIS A 184 23.75 4.76 21.48
C HIS A 184 23.83 5.33 22.89
N THR A 185 24.02 6.65 22.99
CA THR A 185 24.21 7.34 24.29
C THR A 185 22.90 7.56 25.02
N SER A 186 21.84 7.96 24.31
CA SER A 186 20.61 8.47 24.93
C SER A 186 19.44 7.49 24.89
N ILE A 187 19.37 6.64 23.85
CA ILE A 187 18.20 5.78 23.58
C ILE A 187 18.63 4.43 22.96
N PRO A 188 19.41 3.61 23.67
CA PRO A 188 19.96 2.36 23.13
C PRO A 188 18.88 1.32 22.78
N SER A 189 17.66 1.44 23.33
CA SER A 189 16.51 0.59 23.01
C SER A 189 15.77 0.98 21.74
N CYS A 190 16.12 2.09 21.10
CA CYS A 190 15.48 2.54 19.87
C CYS A 190 15.78 1.57 18.73
N ARG A 191 14.75 1.18 17.98
CA ARG A 191 14.86 0.36 16.77
C ARG A 191 15.11 1.27 15.58
N LEU A 192 16.28 1.13 14.97
CA LEU A 192 16.72 1.85 13.79
C LEU A 192 16.36 1.05 12.53
N PHE A 193 15.59 1.68 11.65
CA PHE A 193 15.25 1.18 10.32
C PHE A 193 15.93 2.05 9.28
N LEU A 194 16.77 1.43 8.45
CA LEU A 194 17.48 2.12 7.38
C LEU A 194 16.89 1.70 6.04
N HIS A 195 16.22 2.62 5.36
CA HIS A 195 15.80 2.42 3.98
C HIS A 195 16.89 2.97 3.06
N ASN A 196 17.28 2.20 2.05
CA ASN A 196 18.45 2.46 1.18
C ASN A 196 19.80 2.28 1.89
N PHE A 197 19.98 1.12 2.54
CA PHE A 197 21.22 0.77 3.23
C PHE A 197 22.33 0.37 2.26
N MET A 198 23.50 0.98 2.40
CA MET A 198 24.73 0.67 1.64
C MET A 198 25.95 0.94 2.51
N LEU A 199 26.96 0.06 2.41
CA LEU A 199 28.22 0.17 3.15
C LEU A 199 29.27 0.89 2.29
N ARG A 200 29.45 2.19 2.48
CA ARG A 200 30.30 3.03 1.62
C ARG A 200 31.69 2.45 1.41
N SER A 201 32.30 1.98 2.49
CA SER A 201 33.66 1.45 2.47
C SER A 201 33.82 0.17 1.63
N ILE A 202 32.77 -0.65 1.51
CA ILE A 202 32.74 -1.86 0.66
C ILE A 202 32.59 -1.51 -0.82
N VAL A 203 31.97 -0.37 -1.11
CA VAL A 203 31.81 0.13 -2.48
C VAL A 203 33.11 0.71 -3.00
N GLU A 204 33.73 1.55 -2.17
CA GLU A 204 34.93 2.31 -2.52
C GLU A 204 36.20 1.44 -2.41
N GLY A 205 36.24 0.49 -1.48
CA GLY A 205 37.42 -0.32 -1.13
C GLY A 205 37.12 -1.80 -0.88
N ASP A 206 38.11 -2.51 -0.33
CA ASP A 206 38.02 -3.91 0.13
C ASP A 206 38.00 -4.02 1.67
N ARG A 207 38.07 -2.88 2.36
CA ARG A 207 38.16 -2.77 3.83
C ARG A 207 37.04 -1.92 4.37
N LEU A 208 36.50 -2.36 5.50
CA LEU A 208 35.49 -1.61 6.22
C LEU A 208 36.12 -0.45 6.99
N ASP A 209 35.50 0.73 6.92
CA ASP A 209 35.86 1.84 7.81
C ASP A 209 35.26 1.66 9.21
N GLU A 210 35.73 2.47 10.17
CA GLU A 210 35.32 2.37 11.57
C GLU A 210 33.84 2.74 11.78
N TYR A 211 33.30 3.64 10.96
CA TYR A 211 31.91 4.06 11.07
C TYR A 211 30.96 2.98 10.56
N ASP A 212 31.23 2.42 9.39
CA ASP A 212 30.50 1.29 8.84
C ASP A 212 30.51 0.10 9.81
N TYR A 213 31.64 -0.18 10.47
CA TYR A 213 31.71 -1.21 11.51
C TYR A 213 30.78 -0.92 12.69
N THR A 214 30.80 0.33 13.16
CA THR A 214 29.94 0.79 14.26
C THR A 214 28.47 0.73 13.89
N LEU A 215 28.13 1.03 12.63
CA LEU A 215 26.76 0.96 12.12
C LEU A 215 26.26 -0.48 12.04
N VAL A 216 27.05 -1.42 11.50
CA VAL A 216 26.63 -2.83 11.39
C VAL A 216 26.56 -3.54 12.73
N THR A 217 27.42 -3.19 13.69
CA THR A 217 27.41 -3.76 15.04
C THR A 217 26.48 -3.01 16.00
N SER A 218 25.79 -1.97 15.53
CA SER A 218 24.89 -1.15 16.34
C SER A 218 23.78 -1.99 16.98
N PRO A 219 23.60 -1.91 18.32
CA PRO A 219 22.51 -2.61 18.99
C PRO A 219 21.14 -2.04 18.63
N CYS A 220 21.08 -0.81 18.12
CA CYS A 220 19.85 -0.18 17.67
C CYS A 220 19.42 -0.70 16.28
N LEU A 221 20.32 -1.29 15.50
CA LEU A 221 20.02 -1.70 14.12
C LEU A 221 19.00 -2.85 14.11
N TYR A 222 17.80 -2.58 13.60
CA TYR A 222 16.66 -3.52 13.65
C TYR A 222 16.17 -3.95 12.28
N GLY A 223 16.16 -3.04 11.29
CA GLY A 223 15.64 -3.34 9.96
C GLY A 223 16.38 -2.63 8.83
N LEU A 224 16.49 -3.29 7.68
CA LEU A 224 17.20 -2.81 6.50
C LEU A 224 16.35 -2.96 5.24
N THR A 225 16.34 -1.93 4.39
CA THR A 225 15.99 -2.08 2.97
C THR A 225 17.25 -1.96 2.12
N ILE A 226 17.50 -3.00 1.34
CA ILE A 226 18.70 -3.17 0.54
C ILE A 226 18.29 -3.05 -0.92
N SER A 227 18.96 -2.16 -1.64
CA SER A 227 19.03 -2.25 -3.09
C SER A 227 20.17 -3.19 -3.45
N CYS A 228 19.87 -4.26 -4.16
CA CYS A 228 20.88 -5.20 -4.64
C CYS A 228 20.76 -5.28 -6.14
N ASP A 229 21.56 -4.48 -6.86
CA ASP A 229 21.68 -4.62 -8.30
C ASP A 229 22.26 -6.01 -8.62
N ASP A 230 21.47 -6.89 -9.23
CA ASP A 230 22.03 -7.93 -10.08
C ASP A 230 22.48 -7.24 -11.36
N VAL A 231 23.73 -6.82 -11.42
CA VAL A 231 24.30 -6.42 -12.71
C VAL A 231 24.49 -7.66 -13.56
N GLN A 232 23.41 -8.07 -14.23
CA GLN A 232 23.46 -8.89 -15.44
C GLN A 232 23.64 -8.03 -16.69
N ILE A 233 24.01 -6.74 -16.57
CA ILE A 233 24.35 -5.91 -17.72
C ILE A 233 25.76 -6.27 -18.25
N SER A 234 26.61 -6.90 -17.44
CA SER A 234 27.83 -7.59 -17.89
C SER A 234 28.28 -8.61 -16.84
N GLU A 235 28.93 -9.71 -17.26
CA GLU A 235 29.66 -10.66 -16.39
C GLU A 235 30.85 -9.99 -15.64
N GLU A 236 30.92 -8.66 -15.67
CA GLU A 236 32.09 -7.86 -15.39
C GLU A 236 31.89 -6.93 -14.20
N LEU A 237 30.88 -7.07 -13.33
CA LEU A 237 30.71 -6.16 -12.17
C LEU A 237 30.31 -6.95 -10.91
N TYR A 238 31.11 -6.88 -9.83
CA TYR A 238 30.88 -7.63 -8.58
C TYR A 238 30.75 -6.70 -7.37
N SER A 239 29.82 -7.03 -6.47
CA SER A 239 29.58 -6.32 -5.20
C SER A 239 29.57 -7.31 -4.03
N PHE A 240 30.33 -7.01 -2.97
CA PHE A 240 30.33 -7.80 -1.74
C PHE A 240 29.18 -7.43 -0.79
N HIS A 241 28.27 -6.53 -1.19
CA HIS A 241 27.18 -6.09 -0.33
C HIS A 241 26.27 -7.21 0.12
N GLN A 242 25.83 -8.09 -0.80
CA GLN A 242 24.97 -9.21 -0.43
C GLN A 242 25.64 -10.12 0.61
N GLU A 243 26.93 -10.43 0.42
CA GLU A 243 27.69 -11.25 1.36
C GLU A 243 27.88 -10.54 2.71
N ALA A 244 28.11 -9.22 2.72
CA ALA A 244 28.22 -8.43 3.94
C ALA A 244 26.92 -8.45 4.76
N ILE A 245 25.77 -8.30 4.12
CA ILE A 245 24.47 -8.41 4.80
C ILE A 245 24.25 -9.82 5.35
N GLN A 246 24.57 -10.85 4.58
CA GLN A 246 24.43 -12.23 5.03
C GLN A 246 25.25 -12.47 6.30
N ARG A 247 26.48 -11.95 6.36
CA ARG A 247 27.33 -11.98 7.56
C ARG A 247 26.77 -11.13 8.72
N MET A 248 26.14 -9.99 8.43
CA MET A 248 25.41 -9.21 9.44
C MET A 248 24.34 -10.05 10.13
N VAL A 249 23.52 -10.76 9.34
CA VAL A 249 22.49 -11.66 9.87
C VAL A 249 23.08 -12.86 10.60
N TYR A 250 24.25 -13.35 10.17
CA TYR A 250 24.96 -14.48 10.77
C TYR A 250 25.59 -14.20 12.13
N GLY A 251 25.18 -13.13 12.82
CA GLY A 251 25.52 -12.86 14.21
C GLY A 251 26.30 -11.57 14.47
N LEU A 252 26.72 -10.83 13.44
CA LEU A 252 27.38 -9.53 13.64
C LEU A 252 26.40 -8.43 14.06
N SER A 253 25.15 -8.50 13.59
CA SER A 253 24.07 -7.58 13.95
C SER A 253 23.00 -8.32 14.78
N PRO A 254 23.17 -8.44 16.11
CA PRO A 254 22.36 -9.35 16.94
C PRO A 254 20.86 -9.00 17.00
N ASN A 255 20.54 -7.72 16.83
CA ASN A 255 19.16 -7.20 16.91
C ASN A 255 18.51 -7.00 15.54
N LEU A 256 19.17 -7.38 14.44
CA LEU A 256 18.61 -7.31 13.11
C LEU A 256 17.50 -8.36 12.95
N LYS A 257 16.27 -7.91 12.72
CA LYS A 257 15.08 -8.76 12.59
C LYS A 257 14.37 -8.62 11.25
N GLU A 258 14.59 -7.54 10.51
CA GLU A 258 13.84 -7.26 9.29
C GLU A 258 14.76 -6.94 8.11
N ILE A 259 14.50 -7.61 6.98
CA ILE A 259 15.19 -7.34 5.73
C ILE A 259 14.16 -7.20 4.61
N HIS A 260 14.31 -6.12 3.85
CA HIS A 260 13.62 -5.90 2.59
C HIS A 260 14.68 -5.84 1.49
N ILE A 261 14.64 -6.78 0.56
CA ILE A 261 15.49 -6.81 -0.62
C ILE A 261 14.66 -6.32 -1.79
N ASP A 262 15.06 -5.20 -2.37
CA ASP A 262 14.47 -4.67 -3.59
C ASP A 262 15.56 -4.62 -4.67
N ARG A 263 15.56 -5.58 -5.59
CA ARG A 263 16.69 -5.75 -6.54
C ARG A 263 16.72 -4.73 -7.68
N ASP A 264 15.67 -3.94 -7.87
CA ASP A 264 15.55 -3.03 -9.02
C ASP A 264 15.36 -1.55 -8.60
N ARG A 265 15.51 -1.26 -7.30
CA ARG A 265 15.61 0.13 -6.84
C ARG A 265 17.00 0.67 -7.14
N LEU A 266 17.14 1.43 -8.22
CA LEU A 266 18.22 2.41 -8.33
C LEU A 266 17.99 3.49 -7.26
N GLY A 267 18.49 3.26 -6.04
CA GLY A 267 18.71 4.37 -5.12
C GLY A 267 19.71 5.31 -5.77
N GLY A 268 19.45 6.62 -5.75
CA GLY A 268 20.36 7.63 -6.31
C GLY A 268 21.80 7.52 -5.80
N PHE A 269 22.02 6.86 -4.65
CA PHE A 269 23.33 6.50 -4.12
C PHE A 269 23.99 5.32 -4.85
N ALA A 270 23.28 4.24 -5.19
CA ALA A 270 23.83 3.11 -5.95
C ALA A 270 24.21 3.52 -7.39
N ALA A 271 23.42 4.39 -8.01
CA ALA A 271 23.72 4.96 -9.33
C ALA A 271 24.98 5.86 -9.36
N ARG A 272 25.52 6.26 -8.19
CA ARG A 272 26.73 7.10 -8.06
C ARG A 272 28.02 6.31 -8.03
N PHE A 273 27.99 5.02 -7.71
CA PHE A 273 29.22 4.23 -7.61
C PHE A 273 29.28 3.24 -8.77
N PRO A 274 30.20 3.44 -9.73
CA PRO A 274 30.46 2.41 -10.72
C PRO A 274 30.96 1.16 -9.97
N LEU A 275 30.20 0.08 -10.06
CA LEU A 275 30.64 -1.22 -9.58
C LEU A 275 32.03 -1.54 -10.18
N LYS A 276 32.88 -2.24 -9.44
CA LYS A 276 34.24 -2.53 -9.91
C LYS A 276 34.23 -3.64 -10.97
N PRO A 277 35.03 -3.53 -12.04
CA PRO A 277 35.16 -4.57 -13.05
C PRO A 277 35.54 -5.95 -12.44
N ALA A 278 34.87 -7.04 -12.82
CA ALA A 278 35.07 -8.40 -12.30
C ALA A 278 36.46 -8.98 -12.59
N TYR A 279 37.29 -8.29 -13.38
CA TYR A 279 38.70 -8.65 -13.59
C TYR A 279 39.55 -8.67 -12.30
N SER A 280 39.01 -8.18 -11.17
CA SER A 280 39.61 -8.35 -9.83
C SER A 280 39.09 -9.57 -9.05
N TRP A 281 38.63 -10.65 -9.70
CA TRP A 281 38.21 -11.92 -9.06
C TRP A 281 39.26 -12.55 -8.13
N ASN A 282 40.53 -12.14 -8.24
CA ASN A 282 41.61 -12.55 -7.33
C ASN A 282 41.59 -11.82 -5.96
N GLN A 283 40.70 -10.84 -5.77
CA GLN A 283 40.49 -10.17 -4.49
C GLN A 283 39.24 -10.77 -3.82
N HIS A 284 39.45 -11.76 -2.96
CA HIS A 284 38.41 -12.20 -2.05
C HIS A 284 38.10 -11.08 -1.05
N TRP A 285 36.83 -10.79 -0.80
CA TRP A 285 36.45 -9.93 0.32
C TRP A 285 37.00 -10.53 1.60
N GLN A 286 37.76 -9.74 2.35
CA GLN A 286 38.44 -10.20 3.56
C GLN A 286 37.48 -10.34 4.75
N GLY A 287 36.17 -10.18 4.52
CA GLY A 287 35.16 -10.13 5.56
C GLY A 287 35.30 -8.88 6.42
N PHE A 288 34.64 -8.92 7.57
CA PHE A 288 34.76 -7.89 8.60
C PHE A 288 36.13 -8.00 9.31
N THR A 289 37.18 -7.43 8.71
CA THR A 289 38.59 -7.59 9.16
C THR A 289 38.91 -6.99 10.54
N LEU A 290 38.02 -6.16 11.10
CA LEU A 290 38.10 -5.66 12.48
C LEU A 290 37.75 -6.73 13.54
N ASP A 291 37.31 -7.93 13.12
CA ASP A 291 36.86 -9.05 13.95
C ASP A 291 37.95 -9.82 14.74
N LYS A 292 39.14 -9.24 14.99
CA LYS A 292 40.18 -9.91 15.79
C LYS A 292 39.77 -10.24 17.24
N LYS A 293 38.55 -9.89 17.67
CA LYS A 293 38.03 -10.02 19.04
C LYS A 293 36.78 -10.89 19.23
N LEU A 294 36.27 -11.61 18.23
CA LEU A 294 35.15 -12.56 18.44
C LEU A 294 35.64 -14.02 18.32
N PRO A 295 36.19 -14.62 19.40
CA PRO A 295 36.37 -16.06 19.48
C PRO A 295 35.01 -16.71 19.80
N GLY A 296 34.36 -17.34 18.81
CA GLY A 296 33.27 -18.30 19.07
C GLY A 296 32.04 -18.18 18.17
N THR A 297 31.86 -19.17 17.29
CA THR A 297 30.62 -19.60 16.62
C THR A 297 29.64 -18.51 16.22
N PHE A 298 29.80 -17.95 15.02
CA PHE A 298 28.67 -17.34 14.31
C PHE A 298 27.48 -18.30 14.31
N GLN A 299 26.31 -17.80 14.72
CA GLN A 299 25.07 -18.57 14.80
C GLN A 299 24.07 -17.98 13.80
N LYS A 300 23.16 -18.82 13.31
CA LYS A 300 22.06 -18.34 12.48
C LYS A 300 21.31 -17.23 13.21
N GLY A 301 21.09 -16.13 12.51
CA GLY A 301 20.21 -15.07 12.95
C GLY A 301 18.77 -15.55 13.09
N ALA A 302 17.93 -14.68 13.63
CA ALA A 302 16.52 -14.92 13.84
C ALA A 302 15.71 -13.79 13.22
N LEU A 303 15.71 -13.74 11.88
CA LEU A 303 14.90 -12.79 11.13
C LEU A 303 13.41 -13.10 11.33
N GLU A 304 12.63 -12.05 11.60
CA GLU A 304 11.18 -12.11 11.76
C GLU A 304 10.45 -11.65 10.50
N ARG A 305 11.09 -10.83 9.64
CA ARG A 305 10.50 -10.32 8.40
C ARG A 305 11.49 -10.39 7.24
N ILE A 306 11.06 -11.03 6.16
CA ILE A 306 11.74 -11.02 4.87
C ILE A 306 10.75 -10.53 3.81
N VAL A 307 11.12 -9.47 3.11
CA VAL A 307 10.42 -8.97 1.93
C VAL A 307 11.36 -9.09 0.75
N LEU A 308 10.95 -9.82 -0.27
CA LEU A 308 11.67 -9.93 -1.55
C LEU A 308 10.81 -9.26 -2.61
N SER A 309 11.32 -8.18 -3.18
CA SER A 309 10.69 -7.42 -4.25
C SER A 309 11.60 -7.41 -5.47
N LYS A 310 11.03 -7.71 -6.64
CA LYS A 310 11.68 -7.52 -7.93
C LYS A 310 10.75 -6.83 -8.91
N THR A 311 11.32 -6.03 -9.78
CA THR A 311 10.66 -5.27 -10.84
C THR A 311 10.84 -5.94 -12.19
N GLU A 312 12.06 -6.24 -12.65
CA GLU A 312 12.31 -6.65 -14.04
C GLU A 312 12.81 -8.09 -14.19
N THR A 313 13.46 -8.61 -13.15
CA THR A 313 14.01 -9.97 -13.11
C THR A 313 13.13 -10.90 -12.29
N ASP A 314 12.98 -12.15 -12.74
CA ASP A 314 12.17 -13.14 -12.01
C ASP A 314 12.79 -13.43 -10.63
N ILE A 315 11.92 -13.69 -9.63
CA ILE A 315 12.34 -14.25 -8.34
C ILE A 315 12.60 -15.75 -8.58
N ILE A 316 13.82 -16.18 -8.30
CA ILE A 316 14.30 -17.54 -8.53
C ILE A 316 14.80 -18.17 -7.23
N LYS A 317 14.95 -19.50 -7.20
CA LYS A 317 15.42 -20.22 -6.01
C LYS A 317 16.72 -19.63 -5.41
N ARG A 318 17.66 -19.17 -6.26
CA ARG A 318 18.94 -18.57 -5.83
C ARG A 318 18.78 -17.28 -5.02
N ASP A 319 17.63 -16.62 -5.08
CA ASP A 319 17.35 -15.44 -4.25
C ASP A 319 17.09 -15.80 -2.78
N ILE A 320 16.59 -17.03 -2.52
CA ILE A 320 16.19 -17.51 -1.19
C ILE A 320 17.22 -18.49 -0.61
N GLU A 321 17.79 -19.36 -1.45
CA GLU A 321 18.69 -20.45 -1.05
C GLU A 321 19.82 -20.01 -0.08
N PRO A 322 20.56 -18.92 -0.33
CA PRO A 322 21.61 -18.49 0.58
C PRO A 322 21.12 -18.17 1.99
N TRP A 323 19.90 -17.65 2.14
CA TRP A 323 19.35 -17.24 3.45
C TRP A 323 19.14 -18.40 4.40
N SER A 324 18.99 -19.62 3.88
CA SER A 324 18.85 -20.83 4.70
C SER A 324 20.08 -21.10 5.58
N GLU A 325 21.26 -20.62 5.19
CA GLU A 325 22.50 -20.75 5.96
C GLU A 325 22.60 -19.69 7.05
N TYR A 326 21.99 -18.52 6.85
CA TYR A 326 22.19 -17.34 7.68
C TYR A 326 21.09 -17.08 8.71
N THR A 327 19.85 -17.55 8.46
CA THR A 327 18.72 -17.34 9.38
C THR A 327 17.92 -18.62 9.61
N ASP A 328 17.27 -18.71 10.77
CA ASP A 328 16.28 -19.75 11.07
C ASP A 328 14.88 -19.33 10.60
N PHE A 329 14.37 -19.96 9.54
CA PHE A 329 13.03 -19.71 8.99
C PHE A 329 11.89 -20.03 9.96
N SER A 330 12.11 -20.85 10.99
CA SER A 330 11.06 -21.16 11.98
C SER A 330 10.66 -19.95 12.83
N LYS A 331 11.53 -18.93 12.89
CA LYS A 331 11.29 -17.65 13.57
C LYS A 331 10.62 -16.61 12.67
N LEU A 332 10.50 -16.88 11.38
CA LEU A 332 9.94 -15.93 10.43
C LEU A 332 8.45 -15.75 10.68
N ARG A 333 8.03 -14.48 10.86
CA ARG A 333 6.64 -14.08 11.09
C ARG A 333 6.01 -13.47 9.84
N VAL A 334 6.82 -12.84 8.99
CA VAL A 334 6.38 -12.21 7.75
C VAL A 334 7.26 -12.62 6.58
N LEU A 335 6.64 -13.20 5.56
CA LEU A 335 7.26 -13.47 4.27
C LEU A 335 6.45 -12.79 3.17
N ARG A 336 7.11 -11.94 2.38
CA ARG A 336 6.48 -11.28 1.22
C ARG A 336 7.29 -11.53 -0.03
N LEU A 337 6.64 -12.02 -1.06
CA LEU A 337 7.19 -12.21 -2.41
C LEU A 337 6.39 -11.32 -3.36
N CYS A 338 6.97 -10.17 -3.70
CA CYS A 338 6.32 -9.13 -4.48
C CYS A 338 7.00 -8.99 -5.85
N THR A 339 6.20 -8.88 -6.90
CA THR A 339 6.69 -8.65 -8.26
C THR A 339 5.97 -7.46 -8.91
N TYR A 340 6.59 -6.85 -9.90
CA TYR A 340 5.97 -5.79 -10.72
C TYR A 340 5.91 -6.17 -12.20
N VAL A 341 7.05 -6.22 -12.88
CA VAL A 341 7.21 -6.53 -14.32
C VAL A 341 8.02 -7.84 -14.48
N CYS A 342 7.83 -8.76 -13.54
CA CYS A 342 8.50 -10.05 -13.48
C CYS A 342 7.65 -11.14 -12.81
N ASN A 343 8.17 -12.37 -12.76
CA ASN A 343 7.47 -13.55 -12.24
C ASN A 343 8.17 -14.16 -11.03
N ILE A 344 7.45 -15.01 -10.30
CA ILE A 344 8.02 -15.92 -9.31
C ILE A 344 8.13 -17.30 -9.96
N GLN A 345 9.32 -17.89 -9.97
CA GLN A 345 9.49 -19.25 -10.49
C GLN A 345 8.89 -20.29 -9.53
N GLU A 346 8.37 -21.38 -10.09
CA GLU A 346 7.72 -22.45 -9.32
C GLU A 346 8.67 -23.12 -8.32
N ASP A 347 9.94 -23.28 -8.70
CA ASP A 347 10.99 -23.89 -7.88
C ASP A 347 11.25 -23.12 -6.57
N VAL A 348 10.91 -21.83 -6.52
CA VAL A 348 10.95 -21.00 -5.30
C VAL A 348 9.99 -21.54 -4.25
N LEU A 349 8.73 -21.76 -4.62
CA LEU A 349 7.70 -22.28 -3.71
C LEU A 349 8.00 -23.72 -3.31
N GLU A 350 8.47 -24.54 -4.26
CA GLU A 350 8.89 -25.92 -3.96
C GLU A 350 10.08 -25.97 -2.99
N TYR A 351 11.02 -25.04 -3.12
CA TYR A 351 12.14 -24.93 -2.20
C TYR A 351 11.70 -24.44 -0.81
N LEU A 352 10.75 -23.49 -0.75
CA LEU A 352 10.19 -23.02 0.52
C LEU A 352 9.52 -24.16 1.32
N LEU A 353 8.88 -25.12 0.65
CA LEU A 353 8.30 -26.33 1.29
C LEU A 353 9.32 -27.19 2.05
N THR A 354 10.62 -26.99 1.84
CA THR A 354 11.68 -27.72 2.56
C THR A 354 11.96 -27.17 3.96
N PHE A 355 11.39 -26.00 4.31
CA PHE A 355 11.61 -25.33 5.59
C PHE A 355 10.38 -25.39 6.51
N ASN A 356 10.63 -25.18 7.80
CA ASN A 356 9.58 -25.06 8.80
C ASN A 356 9.25 -23.59 9.06
N PHE A 357 7.97 -23.23 8.96
CA PHE A 357 7.44 -21.87 9.16
C PHE A 357 6.52 -21.80 10.39
N ALA A 358 6.98 -22.31 11.53
CA ALA A 358 6.18 -22.44 12.75
C ALA A 358 5.60 -21.12 13.28
N SER A 359 6.26 -19.97 13.02
CA SER A 359 5.85 -18.65 13.53
C SER A 359 5.23 -17.75 12.45
N LEU A 360 4.98 -18.26 11.23
CA LEU A 360 4.56 -17.42 10.10
C LEU A 360 3.12 -16.94 10.28
N GLU A 361 2.96 -15.62 10.44
CA GLU A 361 1.67 -14.97 10.68
C GLU A 361 1.17 -14.22 9.44
N THR A 362 2.09 -13.72 8.59
CA THR A 362 1.77 -12.94 7.40
C THR A 362 2.48 -13.49 6.17
N PHE A 363 1.70 -13.76 5.12
CA PHE A 363 2.20 -14.21 3.83
C PHE A 363 1.61 -13.35 2.72
N GLU A 364 2.48 -12.83 1.84
CA GLU A 364 2.11 -12.06 0.65
C GLU A 364 2.75 -12.68 -0.59
N LEU A 365 1.94 -12.92 -1.62
CA LEU A 365 2.36 -13.56 -2.86
C LEU A 365 1.67 -12.90 -4.07
N CYS A 366 2.46 -12.56 -5.08
CA CYS A 366 1.96 -12.25 -6.43
C CYS A 366 1.88 -13.54 -7.26
N MET A 367 0.69 -13.91 -7.75
CA MET A 367 0.50 -15.14 -8.54
C MET A 367 0.51 -14.91 -10.06
N GLY A 368 0.22 -13.69 -10.50
CA GLY A 368 0.13 -13.34 -11.91
C GLY A 368 1.43 -13.57 -12.67
N LYS A 369 1.32 -14.05 -13.90
CA LYS A 369 2.46 -14.24 -14.80
C LYS A 369 2.58 -13.05 -15.74
N PHE A 370 3.60 -12.22 -15.57
CA PHE A 370 3.89 -11.10 -16.45
C PHE A 370 4.19 -11.55 -17.88
N SER A 371 3.47 -10.94 -18.83
CA SER A 371 3.64 -11.18 -20.26
C SER A 371 4.29 -9.96 -20.92
N ARG A 372 5.55 -10.09 -21.34
CA ARG A 372 6.26 -9.03 -22.11
C ARG A 372 5.60 -8.69 -23.45
N THR A 373 4.79 -9.58 -24.01
CA THR A 373 4.11 -9.35 -25.30
C THR A 373 2.85 -8.52 -25.15
N SER A 374 2.14 -8.66 -24.03
CA SER A 374 0.87 -7.97 -23.80
C SER A 374 0.97 -6.87 -22.75
N PHE A 375 2.07 -6.84 -21.98
CA PHE A 375 2.27 -5.98 -20.80
C PHE A 375 1.18 -6.13 -19.71
N PHE A 376 0.43 -7.25 -19.74
CA PHE A 376 -0.53 -7.63 -18.71
C PHE A 376 -0.03 -8.83 -17.90
N LEU A 377 -0.59 -8.98 -16.70
CA LEU A 377 -0.43 -10.17 -15.87
C LEU A 377 -1.45 -11.22 -16.32
N LEU A 378 -0.94 -12.35 -16.80
CA LEU A 378 -1.74 -13.51 -17.22
C LEU A 378 -1.95 -14.48 -16.06
N PRO A 379 -2.96 -15.36 -16.15
CA PRO A 379 -3.15 -16.49 -15.24
C PRO A 379 -1.87 -17.32 -15.04
N CYS A 380 -1.64 -17.79 -13.81
CA CYS A 380 -0.46 -18.56 -13.43
C CYS A 380 -0.48 -19.98 -14.04
N SER A 381 0.61 -20.73 -13.96
CA SER A 381 0.58 -22.15 -14.34
C SER A 381 -0.17 -22.98 -13.28
N SER A 382 -0.77 -24.10 -13.69
CA SER A 382 -1.42 -25.03 -12.73
C SER A 382 -0.44 -25.63 -11.72
N SER A 383 0.82 -25.75 -12.14
CA SER A 383 1.91 -26.27 -11.31
C SER A 383 2.30 -25.28 -10.21
N PHE A 384 2.38 -23.98 -10.53
CA PHE A 384 2.56 -22.89 -9.57
C PHE A 384 1.39 -22.79 -8.57
N ALA A 385 0.15 -22.87 -9.06
CA ALA A 385 -1.04 -22.90 -8.19
C ALA A 385 -0.97 -24.07 -7.19
N ARG A 386 -0.61 -25.27 -7.67
CA ARG A 386 -0.45 -26.46 -6.82
C ARG A 386 0.68 -26.32 -5.79
N ALA A 387 1.82 -25.74 -6.16
CA ALA A 387 2.90 -25.46 -5.22
C ALA A 387 2.44 -24.47 -4.13
N THR A 388 1.67 -23.45 -4.52
CA THR A 388 1.07 -22.48 -3.59
C THR A 388 0.09 -23.16 -2.63
N THR A 389 -0.79 -24.04 -3.12
CA THR A 389 -1.71 -24.82 -2.27
C THR A 389 -0.94 -25.60 -1.21
N ARG A 390 0.06 -26.39 -1.62
CA ARG A 390 0.88 -27.18 -0.69
C ARG A 390 1.59 -26.33 0.35
N PHE A 391 2.04 -25.14 -0.05
CA PHE A 391 2.70 -24.21 0.88
C PHE A 391 1.73 -23.73 1.95
N LEU A 392 0.53 -23.27 1.54
CA LEU A 392 -0.50 -22.80 2.47
C LEU A 392 -0.99 -23.89 3.43
N GLU A 393 -1.01 -25.16 3.00
CA GLU A 393 -1.32 -26.31 3.86
C GLU A 393 -0.30 -26.51 5.00
N GLN A 394 0.97 -26.13 4.80
CA GLN A 394 2.04 -26.27 5.80
C GLN A 394 2.10 -25.11 6.81
N VAL A 395 1.35 -24.02 6.60
CA VAL A 395 1.43 -22.80 7.44
C VAL A 395 0.10 -22.48 8.15
N PRO A 396 -0.38 -23.35 9.07
CA PRO A 396 -1.71 -23.18 9.67
C PRO A 396 -1.82 -21.99 10.64
N ALA A 397 -0.69 -21.44 11.09
CA ALA A 397 -0.65 -20.29 12.01
C ALA A 397 -0.98 -18.95 11.34
N LEU A 398 -1.27 -18.95 10.03
CA LEU A 398 -1.44 -17.73 9.25
C LEU A 398 -2.63 -16.90 9.73
N SER A 399 -2.37 -15.61 9.99
CA SER A 399 -3.35 -14.61 10.44
C SER A 399 -3.67 -13.60 9.34
N THR A 400 -2.68 -13.29 8.48
CA THR A 400 -2.82 -12.37 7.35
C THR A 400 -2.35 -13.05 6.06
N LEU A 401 -3.24 -13.12 5.07
CA LEU A 401 -2.92 -13.61 3.73
C LEU A 401 -3.21 -12.51 2.71
N LYS A 402 -2.23 -12.22 1.85
CA LYS A 402 -2.38 -11.30 0.73
C LYS A 402 -2.01 -12.00 -0.57
N LEU A 403 -2.99 -12.19 -1.43
CA LEU A 403 -2.83 -12.76 -2.75
C LEU A 403 -3.08 -11.66 -3.78
N GLN A 404 -1.99 -11.17 -4.35
CA GLN A 404 -2.02 -10.29 -5.50
C GLN A 404 -2.12 -11.13 -6.76
N ASP A 405 -2.90 -10.65 -7.72
CA ASP A 405 -3.13 -11.32 -9.00
C ASP A 405 -3.53 -12.79 -8.82
N TRP A 406 -4.42 -13.04 -7.85
CA TRP A 406 -4.97 -14.35 -7.53
C TRP A 406 -5.60 -14.98 -8.76
N ASP A 407 -5.16 -16.20 -9.07
CA ASP A 407 -5.71 -17.03 -10.14
C ASP A 407 -6.75 -18.00 -9.55
N PRO A 408 -7.97 -18.09 -10.10
CA PRO A 408 -8.98 -19.07 -9.70
C PRO A 408 -8.53 -20.54 -9.70
N LYS A 409 -7.42 -20.88 -10.36
CA LYS A 409 -6.76 -22.19 -10.24
C LYS A 409 -6.33 -22.52 -8.81
N LEU A 410 -6.08 -21.51 -7.97
CA LEU A 410 -5.92 -21.69 -6.53
C LEU A 410 -7.29 -21.70 -5.86
N GLU A 411 -7.79 -22.91 -5.61
CA GLU A 411 -9.04 -23.11 -4.88
C GLU A 411 -8.92 -22.61 -3.44
N LEU A 412 -9.92 -21.85 -2.99
CA LEU A 412 -9.94 -21.25 -1.65
C LEU A 412 -10.26 -22.24 -0.52
N ASP A 413 -10.40 -23.52 -0.82
CA ASP A 413 -10.57 -24.59 0.18
C ASP A 413 -9.33 -24.75 1.05
N VAL A 414 -8.16 -24.35 0.53
CA VAL A 414 -6.90 -24.31 1.28
C VAL A 414 -6.96 -23.38 2.50
N LEU A 415 -7.88 -22.41 2.52
CA LEU A 415 -8.03 -21.50 3.65
C LEU A 415 -8.55 -22.19 4.92
N GLN A 416 -9.11 -23.40 4.81
CA GLN A 416 -9.59 -24.19 5.96
C GLN A 416 -8.50 -24.52 6.98
N TYR A 417 -7.23 -24.47 6.56
CA TYR A 417 -6.08 -24.75 7.42
C TYR A 417 -5.58 -23.53 8.20
N SER A 418 -6.10 -22.33 7.91
CA SER A 418 -5.58 -21.07 8.46
C SER A 418 -6.54 -20.42 9.46
N ASN A 419 -6.02 -19.61 10.38
CA ASN A 419 -6.80 -18.81 11.33
C ASN A 419 -6.86 -17.33 10.91
N LEU A 420 -7.27 -17.09 9.66
CA LEU A 420 -7.19 -15.76 9.05
C LEU A 420 -8.08 -14.72 9.74
N ARG A 421 -7.45 -13.57 10.03
CA ARG A 421 -8.09 -12.35 10.53
C ARG A 421 -8.08 -11.24 9.50
N LYS A 422 -7.11 -11.26 8.59
CA LYS A 422 -6.97 -10.34 7.46
C LYS A 422 -6.79 -11.13 6.16
N LEU A 423 -7.60 -10.82 5.15
CA LEU A 423 -7.47 -11.39 3.81
C LEU A 423 -7.46 -10.25 2.79
N HIS A 424 -6.47 -10.26 1.90
CA HIS A 424 -6.46 -9.45 0.70
C HIS A 424 -6.50 -10.40 -0.49
N LEU A 425 -7.56 -10.30 -1.29
CA LEU A 425 -7.76 -11.10 -2.49
C LEU A 425 -8.02 -10.19 -3.69
N LYS A 426 -6.98 -10.00 -4.51
CA LYS A 426 -7.08 -9.27 -5.77
C LYS A 426 -6.92 -10.26 -6.93
N PRO A 427 -7.96 -10.51 -7.75
CA PRO A 427 -7.86 -11.40 -8.90
C PRO A 427 -6.85 -10.91 -9.94
N VAL A 428 -6.26 -11.84 -10.68
CA VAL A 428 -5.51 -11.52 -11.90
C VAL A 428 -6.43 -10.94 -12.97
N VAL A 429 -5.87 -10.12 -13.85
CA VAL A 429 -6.56 -9.50 -15.00
C VAL A 429 -7.43 -10.53 -15.73
N GLY A 430 -8.70 -10.19 -15.93
CA GLY A 430 -9.67 -11.03 -16.65
C GLY A 430 -10.32 -12.13 -15.81
N SER A 431 -9.88 -12.32 -14.56
CA SER A 431 -10.55 -13.16 -13.58
C SER A 431 -11.43 -12.33 -12.65
N SER A 432 -12.37 -12.97 -11.95
CA SER A 432 -13.22 -12.30 -10.98
C SER A 432 -13.55 -13.23 -9.81
N VAL A 433 -13.83 -12.64 -8.65
CA VAL A 433 -14.34 -13.38 -7.49
C VAL A 433 -15.79 -13.77 -7.77
N SER A 434 -16.09 -15.07 -7.74
CA SER A 434 -17.46 -15.58 -7.87
C SER A 434 -18.18 -15.65 -6.53
N LEU A 435 -19.51 -15.83 -6.58
CA LEU A 435 -20.32 -16.09 -5.38
C LEU A 435 -19.84 -17.34 -4.62
N ASN A 436 -19.39 -18.37 -5.33
CA ASN A 436 -18.87 -19.58 -4.71
C ASN A 436 -17.58 -19.30 -3.92
N ASN A 437 -16.69 -18.47 -4.47
CA ASN A 437 -15.46 -18.05 -3.77
C ASN A 437 -15.79 -17.30 -2.47
N LEU A 438 -16.76 -16.39 -2.49
CA LEU A 438 -17.21 -15.68 -1.29
C LEU A 438 -17.80 -16.62 -0.24
N ASN A 439 -18.59 -17.61 -0.66
CA ASN A 439 -19.12 -18.63 0.25
C ASN A 439 -18.01 -19.46 0.89
N HIS A 440 -16.96 -19.81 0.14
CA HIS A 440 -15.80 -20.52 0.68
C HIS A 440 -15.05 -19.66 1.71
N ILE A 441 -14.85 -18.37 1.44
CA ILE A 441 -14.24 -17.43 2.40
C ILE A 441 -15.10 -17.35 3.68
N ALA A 442 -16.42 -17.17 3.54
CA ALA A 442 -17.32 -17.08 4.68
C ALA A 442 -17.33 -18.37 5.52
N LYS A 443 -17.22 -19.54 4.88
CA LYS A 443 -17.19 -20.85 5.53
C LYS A 443 -15.85 -21.13 6.24
N TYR A 444 -14.73 -20.88 5.58
CA TYR A 444 -13.40 -21.30 6.05
C TYR A 444 -12.69 -20.23 6.88
N CYS A 445 -13.12 -18.96 6.83
CA CYS A 445 -12.49 -17.86 7.57
C CYS A 445 -13.46 -17.20 8.58
N PRO A 446 -13.95 -17.93 9.61
CA PRO A 446 -14.92 -17.40 10.57
C PRO A 446 -14.35 -16.29 11.48
N LEU A 447 -13.02 -16.19 11.57
CA LEU A 447 -12.30 -15.19 12.37
C LEU A 447 -11.99 -13.89 11.60
N LEU A 448 -12.38 -13.80 10.33
CA LEU A 448 -12.03 -12.70 9.44
C LEU A 448 -12.62 -11.38 9.92
N SER A 449 -11.74 -10.41 10.19
CA SER A 449 -12.09 -9.08 10.70
C SER A 449 -11.84 -7.96 9.69
N THR A 450 -10.88 -8.16 8.79
CA THR A 450 -10.52 -7.24 7.72
C THR A 450 -10.49 -7.98 6.40
N LEU A 451 -11.19 -7.47 5.39
CA LEU A 451 -11.19 -8.01 4.04
C LEU A 451 -10.88 -6.89 3.05
N VAL A 452 -9.90 -7.12 2.19
CA VAL A 452 -9.64 -6.33 0.98
C VAL A 452 -9.98 -7.21 -0.20
N ILE A 453 -10.93 -6.81 -1.03
CA ILE A 453 -11.42 -7.67 -2.11
C ILE A 453 -11.84 -6.87 -3.32
N THR A 454 -11.55 -7.40 -4.51
CA THR A 454 -12.05 -6.86 -5.77
C THR A 454 -13.28 -7.63 -6.23
N LEU A 455 -14.41 -6.95 -6.36
CA LEU A 455 -15.66 -7.48 -6.90
C LEU A 455 -16.02 -6.75 -8.19
N ARG A 456 -16.62 -7.48 -9.13
CA ARG A 456 -17.12 -6.88 -10.36
C ARG A 456 -18.42 -6.13 -10.10
N ARG A 457 -18.50 -4.89 -10.58
CA ARG A 457 -19.75 -4.13 -10.59
C ARG A 457 -20.59 -4.56 -11.80
N LEU A 458 -21.85 -4.90 -11.56
CA LEU A 458 -22.79 -5.44 -12.53
C LEU A 458 -24.06 -4.58 -12.55
N ARG A 459 -23.89 -3.26 -12.66
CA ARG A 459 -24.97 -2.26 -12.71
C ARG A 459 -25.93 -2.33 -11.50
N GLY A 460 -25.48 -2.89 -10.37
CA GLY A 460 -26.31 -3.07 -9.17
C GLY A 460 -27.31 -4.23 -9.24
N ASN A 461 -27.14 -5.20 -10.14
CA ASN A 461 -28.10 -6.29 -10.34
C ASN A 461 -28.25 -7.23 -9.12
N ALA A 462 -29.22 -8.13 -9.17
CA ALA A 462 -29.50 -9.05 -8.06
C ALA A 462 -28.32 -9.99 -7.72
N ASP A 463 -27.49 -10.37 -8.69
CA ASP A 463 -26.33 -11.24 -8.43
C ASP A 463 -25.22 -10.50 -7.67
N GLU A 464 -24.97 -9.24 -8.01
CA GLU A 464 -24.08 -8.35 -7.27
C GLU A 464 -24.58 -8.15 -5.83
N VAL A 465 -25.89 -7.92 -5.65
CA VAL A 465 -26.51 -7.80 -4.33
C VAL A 465 -26.36 -9.09 -3.51
N LYS A 466 -26.44 -10.28 -4.12
CA LYS A 466 -26.16 -11.55 -3.44
C LYS A 466 -24.72 -11.60 -2.93
N MET A 467 -23.73 -11.12 -3.71
CA MET A 467 -22.33 -11.06 -3.27
C MET A 467 -22.17 -10.17 -2.02
N TYR A 468 -22.78 -8.98 -2.01
CA TYR A 468 -22.77 -8.10 -0.85
C TYR A 468 -23.43 -8.73 0.39
N LYS A 469 -24.53 -9.47 0.20
CA LYS A 469 -25.16 -10.22 1.30
C LYS A 469 -24.27 -11.32 1.86
N VAL A 470 -23.50 -12.02 1.01
CA VAL A 470 -22.53 -13.03 1.48
C VAL A 470 -21.40 -12.38 2.29
N LEU A 471 -20.90 -11.20 1.89
CA LEU A 471 -19.96 -10.43 2.73
C LEU A 471 -20.55 -10.13 4.10
N GLY A 472 -21.85 -9.78 4.14
CA GLY A 472 -22.60 -9.54 5.38
C GLY A 472 -22.68 -10.76 6.29
N SER A 473 -22.77 -11.97 5.73
CA SER A 473 -22.84 -13.21 6.52
C SER A 473 -21.60 -13.48 7.39
N MET A 474 -20.48 -12.80 7.11
CA MET A 474 -19.23 -12.92 7.86
C MET A 474 -19.36 -12.22 9.23
N ALA A 475 -19.53 -13.03 10.28
CA ALA A 475 -19.91 -12.56 11.62
C ALA A 475 -18.89 -11.63 12.29
N ARG A 476 -17.61 -11.69 11.94
CA ARG A 476 -16.55 -10.86 12.55
C ARG A 476 -16.02 -9.74 11.65
N LEU A 477 -16.52 -9.65 10.42
CA LEU A 477 -16.04 -8.65 9.45
C LEU A 477 -16.42 -7.25 9.91
N ALA A 478 -15.41 -6.46 10.29
CA ALA A 478 -15.55 -5.11 10.83
C ALA A 478 -14.99 -4.04 9.89
N TYR A 479 -13.99 -4.39 9.08
CA TYR A 479 -13.31 -3.50 8.14
C TYR A 479 -13.33 -4.12 6.74
N LEU A 480 -13.81 -3.36 5.76
CA LEU A 480 -13.89 -3.80 4.37
C LEU A 480 -13.26 -2.75 3.46
N ASP A 481 -12.30 -3.15 2.64
CA ASP A 481 -11.85 -2.36 1.48
C ASP A 481 -12.36 -3.05 0.21
N LEU A 482 -13.33 -2.42 -0.44
CA LEU A 482 -14.01 -2.94 -1.61
C LEU A 482 -13.52 -2.22 -2.87
N LEU A 483 -12.75 -2.96 -3.67
CA LEU A 483 -12.35 -2.53 -5.00
C LEU A 483 -13.43 -2.97 -5.99
N LEU A 484 -13.91 -2.06 -6.82
CA LEU A 484 -14.90 -2.35 -7.86
C LEU A 484 -14.22 -2.47 -9.21
N ASP A 485 -14.24 -3.67 -9.77
CA ASP A 485 -13.85 -3.91 -11.15
C ASP A 485 -15.00 -3.53 -12.09
N VAL A 486 -14.75 -2.54 -12.94
CA VAL A 486 -15.73 -1.94 -13.85
C VAL A 486 -15.48 -2.29 -15.32
N GLU A 487 -14.33 -2.90 -15.63
CA GLU A 487 -14.00 -3.23 -17.01
C GLU A 487 -14.75 -4.47 -17.49
N ASP A 488 -15.07 -4.51 -18.78
CA ASP A 488 -15.66 -5.69 -19.38
C ASP A 488 -14.55 -6.70 -19.76
N PRO A 489 -14.57 -7.94 -19.22
CA PRO A 489 -13.58 -8.98 -19.51
C PRO A 489 -13.40 -9.27 -21.00
N LYS A 490 -14.40 -8.97 -21.84
CA LYS A 490 -14.29 -9.09 -23.30
C LYS A 490 -13.12 -8.28 -23.88
N PHE A 491 -12.71 -7.19 -23.21
CA PHE A 491 -11.61 -6.34 -23.66
C PHE A 491 -10.24 -6.77 -23.13
N ARG A 492 -10.18 -7.62 -22.10
CA ARG A 492 -8.95 -8.00 -21.40
C ARG A 492 -8.14 -9.12 -22.07
N LEU A 493 -8.80 -10.01 -22.82
CA LEU A 493 -8.16 -11.20 -23.41
C LEU A 493 -8.17 -11.13 -24.96
N GLY A 494 -6.99 -11.13 -25.57
CA GLY A 494 -6.81 -11.21 -27.03
C GLY A 494 -5.36 -10.92 -27.46
N GLY A 495 -4.84 -11.64 -28.46
CA GLY A 495 -3.55 -11.29 -29.08
C GLY A 495 -3.69 -10.10 -30.05
N CYS A 496 -2.57 -9.49 -30.46
CA CYS A 496 -2.52 -8.41 -31.46
C CYS A 496 -2.99 -8.81 -32.89
N GLY A 497 -3.62 -9.98 -33.05
CA GLY A 497 -4.27 -10.38 -34.29
C GLY A 497 -5.63 -9.70 -34.46
N LYS A 498 -6.17 -9.68 -35.69
CA LYS A 498 -7.50 -9.12 -36.01
C LYS A 498 -8.52 -9.59 -34.97
N ALA A 499 -8.90 -8.69 -34.06
CA ALA A 499 -9.83 -9.02 -33.00
C ALA A 499 -11.15 -9.49 -33.64
N PRO A 500 -11.71 -10.64 -33.25
CA PRO A 500 -13.09 -10.95 -33.62
C PRO A 500 -14.00 -9.83 -33.11
N ASP A 501 -15.02 -9.48 -33.91
CA ASP A 501 -16.02 -8.49 -33.52
C ASP A 501 -16.57 -8.83 -32.13
N ILE A 502 -16.51 -7.86 -31.21
CA ILE A 502 -17.07 -8.04 -29.87
C ILE A 502 -18.59 -8.20 -30.02
N PRO A 503 -19.18 -9.31 -29.54
CA PRO A 503 -20.62 -9.54 -29.63
C PRO A 503 -21.39 -8.38 -28.98
N SER A 504 -22.39 -7.87 -29.69
CA SER A 504 -23.29 -6.86 -29.12
C SER A 504 -24.04 -7.44 -27.93
N ASP A 505 -24.20 -6.64 -26.88
CA ASP A 505 -25.07 -7.00 -25.78
C ASP A 505 -26.55 -6.84 -26.21
N PRO A 506 -27.44 -7.82 -25.92
CA PRO A 506 -28.87 -7.70 -26.22
C PRO A 506 -29.60 -6.56 -25.51
N SER A 507 -29.00 -5.98 -24.46
CA SER A 507 -29.51 -4.80 -23.76
C SER A 507 -29.21 -3.48 -24.45
N PHE A 508 -28.32 -3.46 -25.46
CA PHE A 508 -27.99 -2.24 -26.18
C PHE A 508 -29.15 -1.81 -27.09
N ASP A 509 -29.50 -0.53 -27.00
CA ASP A 509 -30.37 0.14 -27.96
C ASP A 509 -29.62 0.46 -29.26
N ASP A 510 -30.28 1.15 -30.20
CA ASP A 510 -29.66 1.43 -31.50
C ASP A 510 -28.48 2.40 -31.39
N PHE A 511 -28.48 3.33 -30.43
CA PHE A 511 -27.35 4.21 -30.13
C PHE A 511 -26.19 3.43 -29.51
N ASP A 512 -26.47 2.57 -28.53
CA ASP A 512 -25.50 1.76 -27.81
C ASP A 512 -24.82 0.70 -28.69
N LYS A 513 -25.50 0.25 -29.75
CA LYS A 513 -24.95 -0.68 -30.75
C LYS A 513 -23.89 -0.05 -31.65
N GLU A 514 -23.86 1.28 -31.79
CA GLU A 514 -22.88 1.96 -32.63
C GLU A 514 -21.45 1.72 -32.12
N PHE A 515 -20.53 1.43 -33.04
CA PHE A 515 -19.11 1.35 -32.71
C PHE A 515 -18.56 2.73 -32.39
N TYR A 516 -17.59 2.77 -31.48
CA TYR A 516 -16.86 3.98 -31.09
C TYR A 516 -15.39 3.84 -31.52
N PRO A 517 -15.06 4.02 -32.81
CA PRO A 517 -13.72 3.77 -33.35
C PRO A 517 -12.66 4.75 -32.86
N GLN A 518 -13.07 5.84 -32.19
CA GLN A 518 -12.15 6.85 -31.68
C GLN A 518 -11.40 6.38 -30.43
N ILE A 519 -11.86 5.33 -29.75
CA ILE A 519 -11.10 4.68 -28.67
C ILE A 519 -10.80 3.23 -28.98
N THR A 520 -9.76 2.73 -28.33
CA THR A 520 -9.53 1.30 -28.19
C THR A 520 -9.39 0.94 -26.72
N LEU A 521 -9.96 -0.20 -26.33
CA LEU A 521 -9.88 -0.74 -24.98
C LEU A 521 -9.07 -2.05 -24.98
N GLY A 522 -8.31 -2.26 -23.90
CA GLY A 522 -7.47 -3.45 -23.71
C GLY A 522 -6.55 -3.72 -24.90
N SER A 523 -6.64 -4.92 -25.49
CA SER A 523 -5.82 -5.37 -26.63
C SER A 523 -6.19 -4.72 -27.97
N TYR A 524 -6.37 -3.40 -28.00
CA TYR A 524 -6.72 -2.59 -29.18
C TYR A 524 -8.09 -2.91 -29.81
N LYS A 525 -9.06 -3.34 -29.00
CA LYS A 525 -10.41 -3.64 -29.53
C LYS A 525 -11.28 -2.38 -29.55
N CYS A 526 -12.03 -2.22 -30.63
CA CYS A 526 -12.99 -1.13 -30.79
C CYS A 526 -14.27 -1.42 -29.99
N PRO A 527 -14.61 -0.62 -28.97
CA PRO A 527 -15.84 -0.79 -28.22
C PRO A 527 -17.06 -0.25 -28.99
N ARG A 528 -18.24 -0.53 -28.45
CA ARG A 528 -19.51 0.13 -28.82
C ARG A 528 -19.88 1.16 -27.77
N LYS A 529 -20.71 2.14 -28.11
CA LYS A 529 -21.18 3.18 -27.18
C LYS A 529 -21.80 2.59 -25.90
N GLY A 530 -22.53 1.49 -26.01
CA GLY A 530 -23.10 0.78 -24.87
C GLY A 530 -22.07 0.22 -23.89
N HIS A 531 -20.89 -0.17 -24.37
CA HIS A 531 -19.79 -0.61 -23.50
C HIS A 531 -19.22 0.57 -22.69
N LEU A 532 -19.15 1.76 -23.28
CA LEU A 532 -18.70 2.98 -22.58
C LEU A 532 -19.73 3.42 -21.54
N ARG A 533 -21.01 3.39 -21.93
CA ARG A 533 -22.15 3.66 -21.06
C ARG A 533 -22.12 2.74 -19.82
N ASP A 534 -21.92 1.45 -20.01
CA ASP A 534 -21.82 0.49 -18.91
C ASP A 534 -20.62 0.77 -17.99
N GLY A 535 -19.49 1.20 -18.54
CA GLY A 535 -18.33 1.66 -17.76
C GLY A 535 -18.65 2.88 -16.89
N PHE A 536 -19.37 3.86 -17.43
CA PHE A 536 -19.85 5.02 -16.67
C PHE A 536 -20.82 4.61 -15.55
N ILE A 537 -21.80 3.75 -15.86
CA ILE A 537 -22.76 3.22 -14.87
C ILE A 537 -22.03 2.52 -13.73
N ASN A 538 -21.07 1.65 -14.06
CA ASN A 538 -20.35 0.85 -13.07
C ASN A 538 -19.33 1.67 -12.26
N SER A 539 -18.86 2.80 -12.79
CA SER A 539 -17.90 3.67 -12.11
C SER A 539 -18.55 4.76 -11.26
N ALA A 540 -19.82 5.10 -11.48
CA ALA A 540 -20.50 6.18 -10.76
C ALA A 540 -20.73 5.84 -9.28
N LEU A 541 -19.88 6.39 -8.39
CA LEU A 541 -19.99 6.24 -6.94
C LEU A 541 -20.34 7.58 -6.27
N ASP A 542 -21.51 7.64 -5.66
CA ASP A 542 -21.94 8.76 -4.80
C ASP A 542 -22.27 8.29 -3.38
N ALA A 543 -22.59 9.24 -2.50
CA ALA A 543 -22.90 8.99 -1.09
C ALA A 543 -24.08 8.01 -0.89
N ASP A 544 -25.09 8.06 -1.76
CA ASP A 544 -26.30 7.24 -1.63
C ASP A 544 -26.01 5.79 -1.97
N LEU A 545 -25.30 5.52 -3.07
CA LEU A 545 -24.93 4.17 -3.45
C LEU A 545 -23.97 3.52 -2.44
N VAL A 546 -22.91 4.22 -2.04
CA VAL A 546 -21.95 3.64 -1.09
C VAL A 546 -22.59 3.36 0.26
N SER A 547 -23.53 4.20 0.70
CA SER A 547 -24.35 3.96 1.89
C SER A 547 -25.30 2.78 1.69
N SER A 548 -25.89 2.63 0.51
CA SER A 548 -26.78 1.50 0.18
C SER A 548 -26.03 0.15 0.18
N ILE A 549 -24.82 0.12 -0.37
CA ILE A 549 -23.94 -1.08 -0.31
C ILE A 549 -23.61 -1.40 1.15
N PHE A 550 -23.20 -0.41 1.94
CA PHE A 550 -22.91 -0.59 3.36
C PHE A 550 -24.10 -1.18 4.12
N ARG A 551 -25.30 -0.62 3.92
CA ARG A 551 -26.54 -1.11 4.53
C ARG A 551 -26.87 -2.53 4.08
N THR A 552 -26.72 -2.82 2.79
CA THR A 552 -26.97 -4.16 2.24
C THR A 552 -26.10 -5.21 2.91
N ILE A 553 -24.79 -4.96 3.01
CA ILE A 553 -23.84 -5.84 3.72
C ILE A 553 -24.23 -5.95 5.19
N ASN A 554 -24.48 -4.82 5.86
CA ASN A 554 -24.76 -4.84 7.30
C ASN A 554 -26.13 -5.47 7.64
N SER A 555 -27.12 -5.41 6.75
CA SER A 555 -28.45 -6.02 6.95
C SER A 555 -28.41 -7.55 6.87
N ALA A 556 -27.42 -8.11 6.17
CA ALA A 556 -27.24 -9.55 6.03
C ALA A 556 -26.40 -10.17 7.15
N LYS A 557 -26.00 -9.35 8.14
CA LYS A 557 -25.25 -9.81 9.30
C LYS A 557 -26.13 -10.63 10.25
N PRO A 558 -25.62 -11.74 10.83
CA PRO A 558 -26.32 -12.47 11.89
C PRO A 558 -26.57 -11.61 13.14
N ASP A 559 -27.62 -11.91 13.90
CA ASP A 559 -28.03 -11.13 15.09
C ASP A 559 -26.92 -10.93 16.14
N ILE A 560 -26.04 -11.93 16.30
CA ILE A 560 -24.93 -11.93 17.26
C ILE A 560 -23.59 -11.77 16.51
N SER A 561 -23.45 -10.68 15.75
CA SER A 561 -22.25 -10.41 14.95
C SER A 561 -21.66 -9.03 15.23
N VAL A 562 -20.39 -8.86 14.86
CA VAL A 562 -19.74 -7.56 14.86
C VAL A 562 -20.29 -6.77 13.68
N LEU A 563 -20.89 -5.62 13.97
CA LEU A 563 -21.36 -4.68 12.96
C LEU A 563 -20.18 -4.16 12.13
N LEU A 564 -20.46 -3.87 10.86
CA LEU A 564 -19.46 -3.26 10.00
C LEU A 564 -19.13 -1.87 10.57
N LYS A 565 -17.85 -1.60 10.84
CA LYS A 565 -17.38 -0.35 11.45
C LYS A 565 -17.00 0.67 10.40
N LYS A 566 -16.28 0.22 9.37
CA LYS A 566 -15.76 1.06 8.28
C LYS A 566 -15.73 0.28 6.97
N MET A 567 -16.12 0.95 5.90
CA MET A 567 -15.98 0.46 4.53
C MET A 567 -15.31 1.53 3.68
N THR A 568 -14.21 1.18 3.03
CA THR A 568 -13.66 1.96 1.92
C THR A 568 -14.13 1.32 0.62
N ILE A 569 -14.52 2.14 -0.36
CA ILE A 569 -14.97 1.66 -1.66
C ILE A 569 -14.45 2.59 -2.75
N ARG A 570 -13.89 2.00 -3.81
CA ARG A 570 -13.36 2.73 -4.98
C ARG A 570 -13.37 1.85 -6.21
N VAL A 571 -13.35 2.45 -7.39
CA VAL A 571 -13.09 1.71 -8.64
C VAL A 571 -11.63 1.25 -8.65
N ASP A 572 -11.40 0.01 -9.08
CA ASP A 572 -10.04 -0.49 -9.33
C ASP A 572 -9.51 0.13 -10.62
N THR A 573 -8.60 1.10 -10.48
CA THR A 573 -8.02 1.81 -11.61
C THR A 573 -6.63 1.28 -11.98
N THR A 574 -6.21 0.14 -11.42
CA THR A 574 -4.84 -0.35 -11.59
C THR A 574 -4.49 -0.75 -13.01
N GLU A 575 -5.48 -1.13 -13.81
CA GLU A 575 -5.33 -1.48 -15.23
C GLU A 575 -5.49 -0.28 -16.17
N PHE A 576 -5.95 0.87 -15.66
CA PHE A 576 -6.15 2.05 -16.50
C PHE A 576 -4.79 2.62 -16.91
N THR A 577 -4.59 2.84 -18.21
CA THR A 577 -3.33 3.38 -18.73
C THR A 577 -2.97 4.69 -18.03
N ASN A 578 -1.76 4.75 -17.47
CA ASN A 578 -1.25 5.90 -16.71
C ASN A 578 -0.58 6.95 -17.62
N ASP A 579 -0.85 6.93 -18.92
CA ASP A 579 -0.29 7.95 -19.79
C ASP A 579 -1.11 9.24 -19.65
N ILE A 580 -0.87 9.94 -18.54
CA ILE A 580 -1.46 11.24 -18.21
C ILE A 580 -1.04 12.29 -19.26
N TYR A 581 -0.03 11.98 -20.09
CA TYR A 581 0.46 12.82 -21.18
C TYR A 581 -0.13 12.46 -22.55
N ASP A 582 -0.76 11.28 -22.70
CA ASP A 582 -1.50 10.90 -23.91
C ASP A 582 -2.87 11.58 -23.92
N ARG A 583 -3.11 12.40 -24.94
CA ARG A 583 -4.36 13.18 -25.12
C ARG A 583 -5.36 12.45 -26.02
N GLY A 584 -5.24 11.13 -26.18
CA GLY A 584 -6.19 10.31 -26.92
C GLY A 584 -7.55 10.16 -26.23
N ALA A 585 -8.58 9.84 -27.01
CA ALA A 585 -9.95 9.65 -26.51
C ALA A 585 -10.08 8.49 -25.49
N SER A 586 -9.20 7.47 -25.55
CA SER A 586 -9.11 6.43 -24.51
C SER A 586 -8.74 7.01 -23.15
N THR A 587 -7.81 7.97 -23.09
CA THR A 587 -7.41 8.64 -21.85
C THR A 587 -8.57 9.42 -21.24
N LEU A 588 -9.34 10.15 -22.07
CA LEU A 588 -10.54 10.86 -21.61
C LEU A 588 -11.57 9.92 -20.98
N TYR A 589 -11.83 8.77 -21.61
CA TYR A 589 -12.71 7.75 -21.07
C TYR A 589 -12.24 7.27 -19.68
N TYR A 590 -10.98 6.85 -19.52
CA TYR A 590 -10.45 6.44 -18.22
C TYR A 590 -10.42 7.58 -17.20
N ASN A 591 -10.24 8.83 -17.63
CA ASN A 591 -10.32 9.99 -16.76
C ASN A 591 -11.73 10.17 -16.18
N VAL A 592 -12.77 9.99 -17.00
CA VAL A 592 -14.17 9.99 -16.53
C VAL A 592 -14.37 8.85 -15.52
N LEU A 593 -13.92 7.62 -15.81
CA LEU A 593 -14.06 6.49 -14.87
C LEU A 593 -13.38 6.77 -13.53
N ARG A 594 -12.16 7.32 -13.55
CA ARG A 594 -11.40 7.70 -12.34
C ARG A 594 -12.11 8.79 -11.55
N TYR A 595 -12.72 9.77 -12.21
CA TYR A 595 -13.45 10.86 -11.57
C TYR A 595 -14.73 10.38 -10.89
N LEU A 596 -15.48 9.51 -11.58
CA LEU A 596 -16.74 8.93 -11.08
C LEU A 596 -16.48 7.91 -9.95
N GLY A 597 -15.40 7.14 -10.08
CA GLY A 597 -15.04 6.01 -9.21
C GLY A 597 -14.14 6.36 -8.04
N VAL A 598 -14.11 7.63 -7.64
CA VAL A 598 -13.27 8.14 -6.54
C VAL A 598 -13.59 7.41 -5.23
N GLU A 599 -12.57 7.27 -4.40
CA GLU A 599 -12.71 6.58 -3.13
C GLU A 599 -13.67 7.30 -2.16
N TRP A 600 -14.57 6.51 -1.59
CA TRP A 600 -15.44 6.87 -0.50
C TRP A 600 -15.10 6.03 0.74
N THR A 601 -15.17 6.66 1.91
CA THR A 601 -15.14 6.02 3.21
C THR A 601 -16.49 6.17 3.87
N VAL A 602 -17.10 5.06 4.26
CA VAL A 602 -18.36 5.01 5.01
C VAL A 602 -18.08 4.51 6.42
N GLU A 603 -18.42 5.33 7.42
CA GLU A 603 -18.25 5.04 8.84
C GLU A 603 -19.57 5.27 9.59
N ARG A 604 -19.72 4.60 10.74
CA ARG A 604 -20.88 4.82 11.62
C ARG A 604 -20.70 6.11 12.41
N ASN A 605 -21.76 6.92 12.47
CA ASN A 605 -21.78 8.10 13.33
C ASN A 605 -22.09 7.68 14.77
N TYR A 606 -21.07 7.57 15.62
CA TYR A 606 -21.24 7.25 17.03
C TYR A 606 -21.69 8.44 17.90
N SER A 607 -21.82 9.64 17.32
CA SER A 607 -22.26 10.84 18.05
C SER A 607 -23.78 11.00 18.14
N ASP A 608 -24.53 10.26 17.34
CA ASP A 608 -25.98 10.22 17.38
C ASP A 608 -26.46 8.87 17.94
N LEU A 609 -27.48 8.89 18.80
CA LEU A 609 -27.97 7.70 19.52
C LEU A 609 -28.74 6.72 18.60
N THR A 610 -28.94 7.07 17.34
CA THR A 610 -29.60 6.22 16.33
C THR A 610 -28.57 5.36 15.58
N MET A 611 -28.73 4.03 15.64
CA MET A 611 -27.83 3.03 15.03
C MET A 611 -27.70 3.09 13.48
N ASP A 612 -28.44 3.99 12.81
CA ASP A 612 -28.55 4.09 11.35
C ASP A 612 -27.87 5.31 10.72
N ASN A 613 -27.26 6.20 11.51
CA ASN A 613 -26.57 7.37 10.95
C ASN A 613 -25.19 6.97 10.41
N LEU A 614 -25.08 6.90 9.08
CA LEU A 614 -23.83 6.67 8.35
C LEU A 614 -23.24 8.02 7.93
N ILE A 615 -21.91 8.14 8.03
CA ILE A 615 -21.15 9.25 7.46
C ILE A 615 -20.42 8.70 6.24
N ALA A 616 -20.86 9.09 5.05
CA ALA A 616 -20.15 8.82 3.81
C ALA A 616 -19.29 10.04 3.46
N ILE A 617 -17.98 9.85 3.47
CA ILE A 617 -16.98 10.89 3.17
C ILE A 617 -16.29 10.50 1.87
N ARG A 618 -16.30 11.40 0.89
CA ARG A 618 -15.44 11.26 -0.29
C ARG A 618 -13.99 11.51 0.14
N THR A 619 -13.21 10.45 0.30
CA THR A 619 -11.84 10.50 0.86
C THR A 619 -10.76 10.54 -0.20
N GLY A 620 -11.02 9.95 -1.37
CA GLY A 620 -10.10 10.03 -2.49
C GLY A 620 -9.97 11.47 -2.96
N LYS A 621 -8.73 11.98 -3.03
CA LYS A 621 -8.47 13.21 -3.78
C LYS A 621 -8.76 12.92 -5.25
N ASN A 622 -9.51 13.80 -5.91
CA ASN A 622 -9.64 13.81 -7.36
C ASN A 622 -8.25 14.04 -7.96
N ARG A 623 -7.50 12.96 -8.26
CA ARG A 623 -6.25 13.07 -9.03
C ARG A 623 -6.49 13.67 -10.42
N ILE A 624 -7.75 13.69 -10.85
CA ILE A 624 -8.21 14.18 -12.14
C ILE A 624 -9.32 15.20 -11.86
N GLU A 625 -9.07 16.44 -12.25
CA GLU A 625 -10.08 17.49 -12.28
C GLU A 625 -11.08 17.26 -13.41
N TRP A 626 -12.34 17.67 -13.23
CA TRP A 626 -13.40 17.48 -14.24
C TRP A 626 -13.06 18.07 -15.60
N ASN A 627 -12.31 19.17 -15.61
CA ASN A 627 -11.79 19.81 -16.82
C ASN A 627 -10.93 18.85 -17.68
N ARG A 628 -10.35 17.78 -17.12
CA ARG A 628 -9.58 16.76 -17.83
C ARG A 628 -10.42 15.56 -18.30
N CYS A 629 -11.72 15.54 -18.01
CA CYS A 629 -12.63 14.44 -18.34
C CYS A 629 -13.37 14.68 -19.68
N LEU A 630 -13.92 15.87 -19.91
CA LEU A 630 -14.79 16.17 -21.06
C LEU A 630 -14.44 17.47 -21.81
N GLN A 631 -13.27 18.09 -21.58
CA GLN A 631 -12.91 19.27 -22.37
C GLN A 631 -12.78 18.95 -23.87
N SER A 632 -13.53 19.72 -24.67
CA SER A 632 -13.55 19.69 -26.13
C SER A 632 -12.17 20.05 -26.71
N PHE A 633 -11.29 19.06 -26.79
CA PHE A 633 -10.11 19.13 -27.63
C PHE A 633 -10.36 18.29 -28.89
N ASP A 634 -10.47 19.02 -30.00
CA ASP A 634 -10.70 18.57 -31.38
C ASP A 634 -12.10 18.00 -31.72
N ASP A 635 -12.50 18.18 -32.99
CA ASP A 635 -13.81 17.75 -33.54
C ASP A 635 -14.05 16.23 -33.47
N THR A 636 -13.03 15.44 -33.12
CA THR A 636 -13.06 13.97 -33.02
C THR A 636 -13.58 13.44 -31.68
N CYS A 637 -13.66 14.26 -30.62
CA CYS A 637 -14.06 13.83 -29.26
C CYS A 637 -15.48 14.26 -28.82
N ARG A 638 -16.25 14.95 -29.68
CA ARG A 638 -17.62 15.42 -29.35
C ARG A 638 -18.60 14.29 -28.98
N ASP A 639 -18.31 13.04 -29.34
CA ASP A 639 -19.23 11.91 -29.20
C ASP A 639 -19.14 11.20 -27.83
N LEU A 640 -18.04 11.34 -27.06
CA LEU A 640 -17.98 10.79 -25.69
C LEU A 640 -18.89 11.56 -24.73
N GLY A 641 -18.94 12.88 -24.89
CA GLY A 641 -19.92 13.74 -24.22
C GLY A 641 -21.35 13.35 -24.61
N ALA A 642 -21.59 12.93 -25.85
CA ALA A 642 -22.90 12.42 -26.26
C ALA A 642 -23.29 11.14 -25.51
N VAL A 643 -22.37 10.19 -25.33
CA VAL A 643 -22.63 8.99 -24.51
C VAL A 643 -22.90 9.37 -23.04
N PHE A 644 -22.13 10.31 -22.49
CA PHE A 644 -22.35 10.81 -21.13
C PHE A 644 -23.70 11.51 -20.97
N HIS A 645 -24.07 12.42 -21.88
CA HIS A 645 -25.33 13.16 -21.83
C HIS A 645 -26.55 12.33 -22.19
N ASN A 646 -26.38 11.27 -22.99
CA ASN A 646 -27.43 10.27 -23.21
C ASN A 646 -27.76 9.54 -21.91
N LEU A 647 -26.77 9.33 -21.03
CA LEU A 647 -26.95 8.72 -19.72
C LEU A 647 -27.45 9.71 -18.66
N TRP A 648 -26.85 10.90 -18.60
CA TRP A 648 -27.18 11.99 -17.68
C TRP A 648 -27.43 13.29 -18.44
N PRO A 649 -28.69 13.59 -18.82
CA PRO A 649 -29.04 14.81 -19.51
C PRO A 649 -28.73 16.05 -18.68
N SER A 650 -28.30 17.13 -19.34
CA SER A 650 -27.90 18.36 -18.64
C SER A 650 -29.08 19.02 -17.91
N LYS A 651 -28.87 19.36 -16.63
CA LYS A 651 -29.86 20.08 -15.82
C LYS A 651 -29.65 21.58 -16.04
N GLY A 652 -30.18 22.10 -17.15
CA GLY A 652 -29.93 23.46 -17.64
C GLY A 652 -29.58 24.50 -16.56
N GLY A 653 -28.33 25.00 -16.59
CA GLY A 653 -27.79 25.96 -15.63
C GLY A 653 -26.81 25.41 -14.59
N SER A 654 -26.64 24.09 -14.45
CA SER A 654 -25.55 23.48 -13.67
C SER A 654 -24.31 23.18 -14.51
N SER A 655 -23.15 23.16 -13.84
CA SER A 655 -21.93 22.57 -14.39
C SER A 655 -22.13 21.06 -14.57
N GLU A 656 -21.69 20.50 -15.71
CA GLU A 656 -21.86 19.08 -16.09
C GLU A 656 -21.35 18.11 -15.03
N GLU A 657 -20.41 18.55 -14.19
CA GLU A 657 -19.89 17.79 -13.05
C GLU A 657 -20.97 17.42 -12.00
N ASN A 658 -22.10 18.12 -11.99
CA ASN A 658 -23.23 17.91 -11.07
C ASN A 658 -24.41 17.17 -11.72
N ASP A 659 -24.31 16.82 -13.01
CA ASP A 659 -25.41 16.19 -13.73
C ASP A 659 -25.47 14.68 -13.47
N TRP A 660 -24.31 14.04 -13.25
CA TRP A 660 -24.24 12.61 -12.95
C TRP A 660 -24.70 12.25 -11.54
N HIS A 661 -25.15 11.00 -11.40
CA HIS A 661 -25.45 10.35 -10.14
C HIS A 661 -25.24 8.84 -10.29
N SER A 662 -25.07 8.13 -9.19
CA SER A 662 -24.92 6.68 -9.21
C SER A 662 -26.23 5.96 -9.55
N PHE A 663 -26.11 4.65 -9.78
CA PHE A 663 -27.23 3.76 -10.03
C PHE A 663 -27.54 2.88 -8.81
N PRO A 664 -28.82 2.79 -8.39
CA PRO A 664 -29.20 2.08 -7.18
C PRO A 664 -29.00 0.57 -7.32
N LEU A 665 -28.90 -0.10 -6.18
CA LEU A 665 -28.92 -1.56 -6.11
C LEU A 665 -30.33 -2.10 -6.40
N ALA A 666 -30.38 -3.29 -6.98
CA ALA A 666 -31.60 -4.05 -7.16
C ALA A 666 -32.19 -4.44 -5.81
N THR A 667 -33.43 -4.04 -5.62
CA THR A 667 -34.34 -4.41 -4.55
C THR A 667 -35.53 -5.11 -5.20
N GLY A 668 -36.21 -6.00 -4.48
CA GLY A 668 -37.33 -6.76 -5.03
C GLY A 668 -38.44 -5.89 -5.66
N ASP A 669 -38.51 -4.60 -5.30
CA ASP A 669 -39.51 -3.66 -5.79
C ASP A 669 -39.06 -2.81 -7.01
N ASN A 670 -37.74 -2.62 -7.20
CA ASN A 670 -37.20 -1.77 -8.27
C ASN A 670 -36.43 -2.55 -9.35
N GLU A 671 -36.35 -3.88 -9.27
CA GLU A 671 -35.63 -4.70 -10.24
C GLU A 671 -36.19 -4.53 -11.67
N ALA A 672 -37.52 -4.53 -11.82
CA ALA A 672 -38.18 -4.25 -13.09
C ALA A 672 -38.01 -2.79 -13.54
N GLU A 673 -37.79 -1.84 -12.63
CA GLU A 673 -37.50 -0.45 -12.97
C GLU A 673 -36.05 -0.25 -13.41
N ILE A 674 -35.09 -0.91 -12.77
CA ILE A 674 -33.68 -0.93 -13.17
C ILE A 674 -33.57 -1.62 -14.53
N GLU A 675 -34.22 -2.77 -14.74
CA GLU A 675 -34.25 -3.42 -16.05
C GLU A 675 -34.94 -2.55 -17.10
N ARG A 676 -36.08 -1.93 -16.79
CA ARG A 676 -36.72 -0.99 -17.73
C ARG A 676 -35.83 0.19 -18.03
N TRP A 677 -35.14 0.76 -17.05
CA TRP A 677 -34.25 1.91 -17.20
C TRP A 677 -33.02 1.57 -18.03
N LEU A 678 -32.40 0.40 -17.80
CA LEU A 678 -31.33 -0.15 -18.64
C LEU A 678 -31.80 -0.43 -20.08
N ASN A 679 -33.09 -0.70 -20.27
CA ASN A 679 -33.75 -0.94 -21.56
C ASN A 679 -34.57 0.28 -22.07
N ARG A 680 -34.45 1.48 -21.46
CA ARG A 680 -35.21 2.69 -21.84
C ARG A 680 -34.63 3.25 -23.12
N ASN A 681 -34.98 2.56 -24.22
CA ASN A 681 -35.02 3.00 -25.61
C ASN A 681 -35.47 1.84 -26.54
N LYS A 682 -36.05 0.74 -26.02
CA LYS A 682 -36.75 -0.26 -26.84
C LYS A 682 -38.12 0.21 -27.37
N SER A 683 -38.48 1.47 -27.15
CA SER A 683 -39.78 2.04 -27.53
C SER A 683 -39.56 3.42 -28.13
N GLY A 684 -39.13 3.45 -29.39
CA GLY A 684 -39.51 4.51 -30.30
C GLY A 684 -40.97 4.35 -30.69
#